data_AF-A0AAD9J892-F1
#
_entry.id   AF-A0AAD9J892-F1
#
_cell.length_a   1.000
_cell.length_b   1.000
_cell.length_c   1.000
_cell.angle_alpha   90.00
_cell.angle_beta   90.00
_cell.angle_gamma   90.00
#
_symmetry.space_group_name_H-M   'P 1'
#
loop_
_entity.id
_entity.type
_entity.pdbx_description
1 polymer ?
#
loop_
_entity_poly.entity_id
_entity_poly.type
_entity_poly.pdbx_seq_one_letter_code
_entity_poly.pdbx_strand_id
1 'polypeptide(L)'
;MRPITDYYQLRGDFICSGSIRIVLDRSASIWSRLARCGVFTLQEEIVDRYLQYKKYEHFLEVKDSGFPPQRPIQEVLDIIQSSDVYRLLEKLPKGGNMHTHENHQLSKKTLYDIVWASEDFQYLYILPEDHPTTPWTLDFFINPPPGQGWTKVMNHPNLTKEMIEQHQTLIGTLSAEAKKYPSDSAMRWDEMNRLWDRGSTQLISNIKIKPLYLRALYESALDEGVQYLETRKNFGAAEMLYELSSDPEYEPTYGKKFLDTNGELDINLTINVTREFIGERPEFIGHRRITYSTRFSENDAIRQDVEKAIAFRQKYPDHFKGYDLVAEEDFGHSHLYFVEELLTLYDPMTQKSKVDVFLHTAETSWPEDLMTAEAPEDLVASAENALDALLLGTKRIGHGLAYIKYPYLLNELRSRQVAVEICPVSNQILGLQADLRNHPGQHYIQMGIPVVLGADDPGSFGYDNFTVDWYEVFMGWGLGLRQLKKLAQNALDFSTMTDDQKREAYEKWTPYWDAYIANISAEACRAPLNASQPLFYRLIPKEGALVEETAVHVYGRHFERAVCRSVRCRFGAVESSVTRYVSSTHVMCTSPPGNGSEFSVAVTISLDGGLTYFDTGKAFTYKHDTSRHEPTELCVKSGATNVRLITNNINIIIVMILAVSKIFI
;
A
#
# COMPACT_ATOMS: atom_id res chain seq x y z
N MET A 1 12.10 40.12 -29.55
CA MET A 1 12.38 38.67 -29.56
C MET A 1 13.70 38.47 -28.86
N ARG A 2 13.75 37.74 -27.74
CA ARG A 2 15.04 37.43 -27.09
C ARG A 2 15.84 36.49 -28.00
N PRO A 3 17.18 36.63 -28.10
CA PRO A 3 18.01 35.74 -28.89
C PRO A 3 17.79 34.27 -28.53
N ILE A 4 17.82 33.38 -29.52
CA ILE A 4 17.70 31.92 -29.35
C ILE A 4 18.72 31.36 -28.34
N THR A 5 19.87 32.01 -28.18
CA THR A 5 20.91 31.68 -27.18
C THR A 5 20.41 31.83 -25.75
N ASP A 6 19.63 32.86 -25.43
CA ASP A 6 19.05 33.07 -24.09
C ASP A 6 18.05 31.97 -23.73
N TYR A 7 17.31 31.44 -24.72
CA TYR A 7 16.37 30.33 -24.51
C TYR A 7 17.09 29.03 -24.17
N TYR A 8 18.19 28.70 -24.86
CA TYR A 8 18.96 27.49 -24.56
C TYR A 8 19.69 27.57 -23.22
N GLN A 9 20.14 28.78 -22.83
CA GLN A 9 20.73 29.02 -21.51
C GLN A 9 19.66 28.91 -20.41
N LEU A 10 18.52 29.62 -20.55
CA LEU A 10 17.39 29.48 -19.62
C LEU A 10 16.88 28.04 -19.53
N ARG A 11 16.85 27.29 -20.64
CA ARG A 11 16.49 25.88 -20.65
C ARG A 11 17.56 25.00 -20.02
N GLY A 12 18.84 25.32 -20.19
CA GLY A 12 19.96 24.67 -19.51
C GLY A 12 19.87 24.85 -18.00
N ASP A 13 19.67 26.10 -17.55
CA ASP A 13 19.46 26.45 -16.14
C ASP A 13 18.19 25.82 -15.58
N PHE A 14 17.13 25.72 -16.39
CA PHE A 14 15.89 25.02 -16.02
C PHE A 14 16.08 23.50 -15.95
N ILE A 15 16.93 22.90 -16.80
CA ILE A 15 17.28 21.48 -16.72
C ILE A 15 18.23 21.23 -15.55
N CYS A 16 19.14 22.13 -15.22
CA CYS A 16 20.02 22.02 -14.04
C CYS A 16 19.22 22.19 -12.75
N SER A 17 18.44 23.27 -12.61
CA SER A 17 17.52 23.43 -11.49
C SER A 17 16.49 22.31 -11.46
N GLY A 18 16.00 21.84 -12.60
CA GLY A 18 15.13 20.67 -12.73
C GLY A 18 15.81 19.36 -12.37
N SER A 19 17.09 19.17 -12.66
CA SER A 19 17.85 17.95 -12.32
C SER A 19 18.26 17.95 -10.86
N ILE A 20 18.68 19.09 -10.31
CA ILE A 20 18.81 19.30 -8.86
C ILE A 20 17.47 19.07 -8.20
N ARG A 21 16.37 19.59 -8.76
CA ARG A 21 15.04 19.42 -8.19
C ARG A 21 14.52 18.01 -8.34
N ILE A 22 14.84 17.27 -9.40
CA ILE A 22 14.54 15.83 -9.54
C ILE A 22 15.40 15.01 -8.58
N VAL A 23 16.67 15.35 -8.40
CA VAL A 23 17.54 14.71 -7.41
C VAL A 23 17.07 15.07 -6.00
N LEU A 24 16.64 16.31 -5.77
CA LEU A 24 16.02 16.76 -4.55
C LEU A 24 14.68 16.07 -4.37
N ASP A 25 13.77 15.93 -5.33
CA ASP A 25 12.49 15.25 -5.18
C ASP A 25 12.69 13.75 -4.93
N ARG A 26 13.64 13.12 -5.65
CA ARG A 26 14.08 11.75 -5.39
C ARG A 26 14.71 11.60 -4.00
N SER A 27 15.45 12.61 -3.54
CA SER A 27 16.13 12.61 -2.24
C SER A 27 15.31 13.25 -1.09
N ALA A 28 14.23 13.97 -1.38
CA ALA A 28 13.37 14.75 -0.48
C ALA A 28 12.05 14.03 -0.26
N SER A 29 11.73 13.02 -1.08
CA SER A 29 11.05 11.85 -0.54
C SER A 29 11.92 11.36 0.61
N ILE A 30 11.52 11.71 1.83
CA ILE A 30 12.32 11.46 3.04
C ILE A 30 12.56 9.95 3.20
N TRP A 31 11.76 9.12 2.56
CA TRP A 31 11.92 7.69 2.33
C TRP A 31 13.28 7.29 1.72
N SER A 32 13.92 8.17 0.98
CA SER A 32 15.27 7.95 0.43
C SER A 32 16.41 8.37 1.38
N ARG A 33 16.17 9.25 2.36
CA ARG A 33 17.18 9.79 3.30
C ARG A 33 17.04 9.29 4.74
N LEU A 34 15.82 9.02 5.20
CA LEU A 34 15.44 8.61 6.56
C LEU A 34 15.12 7.12 6.67
N ALA A 35 15.09 6.39 5.56
CA ALA A 35 15.01 4.96 5.69
C ALA A 35 16.29 4.45 6.37
N ARG A 36 16.12 3.69 7.45
CA ARG A 36 17.09 2.67 7.84
C ARG A 36 17.37 1.66 6.71
N CYS A 37 16.73 1.79 5.54
CA CYS A 37 17.24 1.26 4.28
C CYS A 37 18.53 2.00 3.93
N GLY A 38 19.68 1.46 4.35
CA GLY A 38 20.99 1.95 3.92
C GLY A 38 21.16 2.00 2.39
N VAL A 39 22.42 2.20 1.97
CA VAL A 39 22.81 1.97 0.57
C VAL A 39 22.37 0.56 0.19
N PHE A 40 21.69 0.40 -0.95
CA PHE A 40 21.28 -0.92 -1.42
C PHE A 40 22.50 -1.83 -1.49
N THR A 41 22.32 -3.10 -1.13
CA THR A 41 23.29 -4.12 -1.53
C THR A 41 23.30 -4.25 -3.05
N LEU A 42 24.39 -4.80 -3.61
CA LEU A 42 24.44 -5.05 -5.06
C LEU A 42 23.26 -5.92 -5.54
N GLN A 43 22.82 -6.88 -4.73
CA GLN A 43 21.67 -7.73 -5.04
C GLN A 43 20.35 -6.94 -5.01
N GLU A 44 20.15 -6.05 -4.04
CA GLU A 44 18.98 -5.17 -4.01
C GLU A 44 18.95 -4.23 -5.23
N GLU A 45 20.10 -3.74 -5.70
CA GLU A 45 20.16 -2.96 -6.94
C GLU A 45 19.78 -3.80 -8.18
N ILE A 46 20.22 -5.06 -8.23
CA ILE A 46 19.85 -6.01 -9.30
C ILE A 46 18.33 -6.23 -9.29
N VAL A 47 17.76 -6.51 -8.11
CA VAL A 47 16.32 -6.75 -7.94
C VAL A 47 15.52 -5.51 -8.30
N ASP A 48 15.93 -4.32 -7.85
CA ASP A 48 15.25 -3.07 -8.21
C ASP A 48 15.23 -2.88 -9.74
N ARG A 49 16.37 -3.07 -10.42
CA ARG A 49 16.43 -3.02 -11.89
C ARG A 49 15.50 -4.05 -12.54
N TYR A 50 15.46 -5.26 -12.02
CA TYR A 50 14.61 -6.34 -12.54
C TYR A 50 13.12 -6.02 -12.38
N LEU A 51 12.72 -5.52 -11.22
CA LEU A 51 11.34 -5.10 -10.97
C LEU A 51 10.92 -3.94 -11.88
N GLN A 52 11.81 -2.95 -12.11
CA GLN A 52 11.54 -1.87 -13.07
C GLN A 52 11.41 -2.40 -14.50
N TYR A 53 12.21 -3.40 -14.88
CA TYR A 53 12.07 -4.07 -16.18
C TYR A 53 10.72 -4.76 -16.31
N LYS A 54 10.35 -5.60 -15.34
CA LYS A 54 9.09 -6.34 -15.36
C LYS A 54 7.87 -5.44 -15.33
N LYS A 55 7.94 -4.33 -14.59
CA LYS A 55 6.96 -3.24 -14.65
C LYS A 55 6.79 -2.69 -16.06
N TYR A 56 7.90 -2.41 -16.75
CA TYR A 56 7.87 -1.85 -18.09
C TYR A 56 7.39 -2.86 -19.14
N GLU A 57 7.82 -4.13 -19.05
CA GLU A 57 7.27 -5.21 -19.90
C GLU A 57 5.77 -5.31 -19.73
N HIS A 58 5.30 -5.43 -18.49
CA HIS A 58 3.89 -5.54 -18.22
C HIS A 58 3.11 -4.31 -18.71
N PHE A 59 3.63 -3.10 -18.51
CA PHE A 59 3.04 -1.89 -19.08
C PHE A 59 2.92 -1.97 -20.62
N LEU A 60 3.93 -2.50 -21.32
CA LEU A 60 3.86 -2.65 -22.79
C LEU A 60 2.81 -3.68 -23.24
N GLU A 61 2.56 -4.72 -22.43
CA GLU A 61 1.53 -5.73 -22.71
C GLU A 61 0.12 -5.14 -22.59
N VAL A 62 -0.10 -4.28 -21.59
CA VAL A 62 -1.45 -3.80 -21.23
C VAL A 62 -1.76 -2.37 -21.69
N LYS A 63 -0.77 -1.58 -22.13
CA LYS A 63 -0.99 -0.16 -22.50
C LYS A 63 -2.07 0.05 -23.57
N ASP A 64 -2.27 -0.91 -24.46
CA ASP A 64 -3.19 -0.80 -25.60
C ASP A 64 -4.59 -1.37 -25.24
N SER A 65 -4.68 -2.29 -24.27
CA SER A 65 -5.93 -2.82 -23.72
C SER A 65 -6.45 -2.05 -22.50
N GLY A 66 -5.62 -1.18 -21.91
CA GLY A 66 -5.91 -0.37 -20.74
C GLY A 66 -4.98 -0.74 -19.57
N PHE A 67 -4.27 0.26 -19.06
CA PHE A 67 -3.37 0.09 -17.91
C PHE A 67 -4.18 -0.24 -16.63
N PRO A 68 -3.94 -1.37 -15.92
CA PRO A 68 -4.82 -1.82 -14.84
C PRO A 68 -5.10 -0.78 -13.75
N PRO A 69 -4.13 -0.01 -13.22
CA PRO A 69 -4.41 1.04 -12.23
C PRO A 69 -5.32 2.19 -12.70
N GLN A 70 -5.56 2.33 -14.01
CA GLN A 70 -6.49 3.29 -14.57
C GLN A 70 -7.93 2.73 -14.67
N ARG A 71 -8.09 1.41 -14.58
CA ARG A 71 -9.35 0.70 -14.82
C ARG A 71 -9.99 0.28 -13.49
N PRO A 72 -11.31 0.11 -13.46
CA PRO A 72 -11.97 -0.48 -12.31
C PRO A 72 -11.45 -1.90 -12.05
N ILE A 73 -11.11 -2.21 -10.79
CA ILE A 73 -10.46 -3.46 -10.39
C ILE A 73 -11.25 -4.70 -10.84
N GLN A 74 -12.58 -4.63 -10.82
CA GLN A 74 -13.45 -5.73 -11.25
C GLN A 74 -13.28 -6.15 -12.72
N GLU A 75 -12.71 -5.30 -13.56
CA GLU A 75 -12.47 -5.59 -14.97
C GLU A 75 -11.06 -6.11 -15.25
N VAL A 76 -10.13 -5.91 -14.31
CA VAL A 76 -8.70 -6.14 -14.52
C VAL A 76 -8.06 -7.07 -13.49
N LEU A 77 -8.83 -7.58 -12.52
CA LEU A 77 -8.33 -8.47 -11.47
C LEU A 77 -7.60 -9.69 -12.05
N ASP A 78 -8.18 -10.36 -13.06
CA ASP A 78 -7.54 -11.50 -13.73
C ASP A 78 -6.23 -11.12 -14.44
N ILE A 79 -6.19 -9.92 -15.05
CA ILE A 79 -4.98 -9.40 -15.73
C ILE A 79 -3.88 -9.13 -14.69
N ILE A 80 -4.26 -8.60 -13.53
CA ILE A 80 -3.35 -8.34 -12.41
C ILE A 80 -2.79 -9.65 -11.88
N GLN A 81 -3.65 -10.58 -11.46
CA GLN A 81 -3.26 -11.84 -10.81
C GLN A 81 -2.47 -12.78 -11.74
N SER A 82 -2.71 -12.72 -13.06
CA SER A 82 -1.93 -13.49 -14.03
C SER A 82 -0.60 -12.84 -14.44
N SER A 83 -0.31 -11.62 -13.96
CA SER A 83 0.91 -10.91 -14.35
C SER A 83 2.16 -11.42 -13.66
N ASP A 84 3.28 -11.35 -14.38
CA ASP A 84 4.62 -11.62 -13.85
C ASP A 84 4.97 -10.66 -12.69
N VAL A 85 4.44 -9.43 -12.72
CA VAL A 85 4.61 -8.44 -11.65
C VAL A 85 3.93 -8.90 -10.37
N TYR A 86 2.68 -9.35 -10.45
CA TYR A 86 1.93 -9.86 -9.30
C TYR A 86 2.65 -11.05 -8.66
N ARG A 87 3.11 -12.02 -9.45
CA ARG A 87 3.92 -13.16 -8.95
C ARG A 87 5.14 -12.71 -8.14
N LEU A 88 5.83 -11.67 -8.59
CA LEU A 88 7.01 -11.13 -7.90
C LEU A 88 6.61 -10.42 -6.60
N LEU A 89 5.48 -9.72 -6.58
CA LEU A 89 4.99 -9.01 -5.39
C LEU A 89 4.34 -9.95 -4.37
N GLU A 90 3.73 -11.06 -4.79
CA GLU A 90 3.10 -12.04 -3.91
C GLU A 90 4.11 -12.58 -2.89
N LYS A 91 5.32 -12.91 -3.35
CA LYS A 91 6.43 -13.40 -2.50
C LYS A 91 7.20 -12.33 -1.76
N LEU A 92 6.86 -11.05 -1.94
CA LEU A 92 7.49 -9.95 -1.20
C LEU A 92 7.13 -10.07 0.30
N PRO A 93 8.10 -10.01 1.22
CA PRO A 93 7.83 -9.93 2.65
C PRO A 93 7.25 -8.56 3.03
N LYS A 94 5.93 -8.46 3.13
CA LYS A 94 5.16 -7.23 3.34
C LYS A 94 5.16 -6.75 4.79
N GLY A 95 5.66 -7.57 5.72
CA GLY A 95 5.69 -7.22 7.14
C GLY A 95 4.34 -7.45 7.79
N GLY A 96 3.44 -6.47 7.75
CA GLY A 96 2.13 -6.57 8.41
C GLY A 96 0.99 -5.97 7.60
N ASN A 97 -0.24 -6.38 7.90
CA ASN A 97 -1.48 -5.75 7.43
C ASN A 97 -2.15 -5.05 8.62
N MET A 98 -2.11 -3.71 8.61
CA MET A 98 -2.46 -2.87 9.76
C MET A 98 -3.86 -2.26 9.67
N HIS A 99 -4.60 -2.54 8.60
CA HIS A 99 -5.94 -1.98 8.37
C HIS A 99 -6.78 -2.98 7.58
N THR A 100 -7.67 -3.65 8.30
CA THR A 100 -8.56 -4.69 7.78
C THR A 100 -9.63 -5.03 8.81
N HIS A 101 -10.80 -5.49 8.38
CA HIS A 101 -11.87 -5.94 9.28
C HIS A 101 -11.91 -7.48 9.34
N GLU A 102 -11.87 -8.03 10.56
CA GLU A 102 -11.57 -9.46 10.77
C GLU A 102 -12.48 -10.40 9.97
N ASN A 103 -13.78 -10.13 9.94
CA ASN A 103 -14.79 -11.00 9.31
C ASN A 103 -14.93 -10.80 7.78
N HIS A 104 -14.19 -9.85 7.22
CA HIS A 104 -14.31 -9.41 5.83
C HIS A 104 -12.99 -9.56 5.05
N GLN A 105 -11.92 -9.99 5.72
CA GLN A 105 -10.60 -10.19 5.11
C GLN A 105 -10.48 -11.51 4.33
N LEU A 106 -10.98 -12.63 4.86
CA LEU A 106 -10.82 -13.91 4.17
C LEU A 106 -11.78 -14.02 2.99
N SER A 107 -11.31 -14.61 1.88
CA SER A 107 -12.16 -14.78 0.70
C SER A 107 -13.41 -15.60 0.97
N LYS A 108 -14.51 -15.25 0.29
CA LYS A 108 -15.78 -15.99 0.39
C LYS A 108 -15.60 -17.44 -0.05
N LYS A 109 -14.77 -17.70 -1.05
CA LYS A 109 -14.41 -19.06 -1.46
C LYS A 109 -13.85 -19.86 -0.29
N THR A 110 -12.84 -19.32 0.40
CA THR A 110 -12.20 -20.02 1.53
C THR A 110 -13.15 -20.16 2.72
N LEU A 111 -13.94 -19.12 3.04
CA LEU A 111 -14.99 -19.20 4.05
C LEU A 111 -15.97 -20.34 3.75
N TYR A 112 -16.45 -20.45 2.50
CA TYR A 112 -17.40 -21.50 2.14
C TYR A 112 -16.74 -22.88 1.97
N ASP A 113 -15.44 -22.97 1.71
CA ASP A 113 -14.67 -24.23 1.83
C ASP A 113 -14.75 -24.74 3.28
N ILE A 114 -14.56 -23.86 4.26
CA ILE A 114 -14.69 -24.20 5.69
C ILE A 114 -16.14 -24.57 6.04
N VAL A 115 -17.12 -23.75 5.63
CA VAL A 115 -18.53 -23.99 5.96
C VAL A 115 -19.02 -25.31 5.37
N TRP A 116 -18.71 -25.63 4.12
CA TRP A 116 -19.13 -26.90 3.48
C TRP A 116 -18.47 -28.13 4.10
N ALA A 117 -17.24 -27.99 4.59
CA ALA A 117 -16.53 -29.07 5.26
C ALA A 117 -17.02 -29.29 6.71
N SER A 118 -17.76 -28.34 7.27
CA SER A 118 -18.25 -28.40 8.66
C SER A 118 -19.44 -29.36 8.83
N GLU A 119 -19.54 -29.95 10.01
CA GLU A 119 -20.71 -30.78 10.39
C GLU A 119 -22.03 -29.99 10.40
N ASP A 120 -21.94 -28.67 10.59
CA ASP A 120 -23.09 -27.78 10.68
C ASP A 120 -23.63 -27.39 9.30
N PHE A 121 -22.96 -27.75 8.19
CA PHE A 121 -23.43 -27.51 6.83
C PHE A 121 -24.87 -28.00 6.57
N GLN A 122 -25.28 -29.09 7.23
CA GLN A 122 -26.65 -29.62 7.14
C GLN A 122 -27.75 -28.67 7.68
N TYR A 123 -27.34 -27.67 8.45
CA TYR A 123 -28.17 -26.62 9.05
C TYR A 123 -28.03 -25.28 8.33
N LEU A 124 -27.34 -25.21 7.20
CA LEU A 124 -27.19 -23.99 6.41
C LEU A 124 -28.44 -23.75 5.55
N TYR A 125 -29.04 -22.57 5.71
CA TYR A 125 -30.16 -22.11 4.92
C TYR A 125 -29.79 -20.84 4.15
N ILE A 126 -30.52 -20.60 3.06
CA ILE A 126 -30.39 -19.41 2.23
C ILE A 126 -31.77 -18.81 1.93
N LEU A 127 -31.85 -17.49 1.82
CA LEU A 127 -33.00 -16.78 1.26
C LEU A 127 -32.92 -16.74 -0.28
N PRO A 128 -34.06 -16.94 -0.99
CA PRO A 128 -34.07 -17.01 -2.44
C PRO A 128 -33.73 -15.66 -3.10
N GLU A 129 -33.36 -15.70 -4.38
CA GLU A 129 -32.97 -14.53 -5.17
C GLU A 129 -34.08 -13.46 -5.28
N ASP A 130 -35.35 -13.88 -5.27
CA ASP A 130 -36.52 -13.01 -5.36
C ASP A 130 -37.04 -12.53 -3.99
N HIS A 131 -36.30 -12.80 -2.91
CA HIS A 131 -36.69 -12.34 -1.59
C HIS A 131 -36.72 -10.79 -1.54
N PRO A 132 -37.81 -10.17 -1.03
CA PRO A 132 -38.12 -8.77 -1.29
C PRO A 132 -37.19 -7.76 -0.61
N THR A 133 -36.48 -8.16 0.45
CA THR A 133 -35.64 -7.25 1.26
C THR A 133 -34.18 -7.68 1.26
N THR A 134 -33.91 -8.95 1.55
CA THR A 134 -32.54 -9.47 1.75
C THR A 134 -32.32 -10.78 0.96
N PRO A 135 -32.25 -10.74 -0.37
CA PRO A 135 -31.97 -11.94 -1.16
C PRO A 135 -30.55 -12.44 -0.90
N TRP A 136 -30.34 -13.74 -1.08
CA TRP A 136 -29.05 -14.43 -0.89
C TRP A 136 -28.51 -14.45 0.54
N THR A 137 -29.26 -14.04 1.56
CA THR A 137 -28.80 -14.15 2.96
C THR A 137 -28.60 -15.61 3.36
N LEU A 138 -27.46 -15.91 3.98
CA LEU A 138 -27.11 -17.21 4.54
C LEU A 138 -27.13 -17.17 6.06
N ASP A 139 -27.64 -18.23 6.67
CA ASP A 139 -27.57 -18.40 8.12
C ASP A 139 -27.74 -19.87 8.53
N PHE A 140 -27.32 -20.19 9.76
CA PHE A 140 -27.48 -21.51 10.35
C PHE A 140 -28.72 -21.56 11.27
N PHE A 141 -29.52 -22.61 11.11
CA PHE A 141 -30.69 -22.85 11.96
C PHE A 141 -30.89 -24.34 12.27
N ILE A 142 -31.34 -24.66 13.48
CA ILE A 142 -31.96 -25.98 13.72
C ILE A 142 -33.29 -26.03 12.99
N ASN A 143 -34.14 -25.04 13.25
CA ASN A 143 -35.39 -24.79 12.54
C ASN A 143 -35.43 -23.31 12.14
N PRO A 144 -35.54 -22.96 10.84
CA PRO A 144 -35.51 -21.58 10.41
C PRO A 144 -36.78 -20.83 10.84
N PRO A 145 -36.74 -19.49 10.88
CA PRO A 145 -37.93 -18.67 11.11
C PRO A 145 -39.07 -19.03 10.14
N PRO A 146 -40.29 -19.32 10.65
CA PRO A 146 -41.40 -19.71 9.80
C PRO A 146 -41.86 -18.55 8.92
N GLY A 147 -42.25 -18.85 7.68
CA GLY A 147 -42.84 -17.88 6.75
C GLY A 147 -41.87 -16.89 6.11
N GLN A 148 -40.56 -17.02 6.33
CA GLN A 148 -39.54 -16.14 5.72
C GLN A 148 -38.89 -16.69 4.45
N GLY A 149 -39.28 -17.89 3.99
CA GLY A 149 -38.78 -18.44 2.72
C GLY A 149 -37.39 -19.09 2.76
N TRP A 150 -36.81 -19.31 3.94
CA TRP A 150 -35.54 -20.01 4.11
C TRP A 150 -35.55 -21.41 3.51
N THR A 151 -34.57 -21.70 2.66
CA THR A 151 -34.41 -23.00 2.01
C THR A 151 -33.07 -23.63 2.36
N LYS A 152 -33.04 -24.93 2.63
CA LYS A 152 -31.79 -25.65 2.92
C LYS A 152 -30.87 -25.65 1.71
N VAL A 153 -29.60 -25.27 1.92
CA VAL A 153 -28.60 -25.24 0.85
C VAL A 153 -28.31 -26.64 0.31
N MET A 154 -28.13 -27.64 1.20
CA MET A 154 -27.78 -29.02 0.82
C MET A 154 -28.80 -29.69 -0.12
N ASN A 155 -30.06 -29.24 -0.09
CA ASN A 155 -31.16 -29.85 -0.86
C ASN A 155 -31.59 -28.98 -2.05
N HIS A 156 -30.88 -27.88 -2.35
CA HIS A 156 -31.31 -26.95 -3.38
C HIS A 156 -30.76 -27.37 -4.76
N PRO A 157 -31.62 -27.83 -5.70
CA PRO A 157 -31.17 -28.50 -6.93
C PRO A 157 -30.42 -27.59 -7.91
N ASN A 158 -30.66 -26.28 -7.84
CA ASN A 158 -30.13 -25.29 -8.79
C ASN A 158 -29.12 -24.31 -8.18
N LEU A 159 -28.69 -24.54 -6.93
CA LEU A 159 -27.79 -23.63 -6.24
C LEU A 159 -26.41 -24.28 -6.15
N THR A 160 -25.42 -23.68 -6.82
CA THR A 160 -24.02 -24.10 -6.68
C THR A 160 -23.29 -23.24 -5.67
N LYS A 161 -22.18 -23.76 -5.16
CA LYS A 161 -21.32 -23.03 -4.25
C LYS A 161 -20.71 -21.79 -4.92
N GLU A 162 -20.28 -21.91 -6.18
CA GLU A 162 -19.73 -20.79 -6.96
C GLU A 162 -20.76 -19.68 -7.18
N MET A 163 -22.03 -20.03 -7.40
CA MET A 163 -23.10 -19.04 -7.51
C MET A 163 -23.29 -18.27 -6.20
N ILE A 164 -23.25 -18.97 -5.06
CA ILE A 164 -23.33 -18.34 -3.74
C ILE A 164 -22.13 -17.41 -3.56
N GLU A 165 -20.91 -17.87 -3.83
CA GLU A 165 -19.69 -17.06 -3.74
C GLU A 165 -19.81 -15.75 -4.51
N GLN A 166 -20.25 -15.79 -5.77
CA GLN A 166 -20.44 -14.60 -6.60
C GLN A 166 -21.44 -13.62 -5.98
N HIS A 167 -22.55 -14.12 -5.43
CA HIS A 167 -23.58 -13.29 -4.78
C HIS A 167 -23.22 -12.85 -3.36
N GLN A 168 -22.04 -13.18 -2.87
CA GLN A 168 -21.56 -12.83 -1.52
C GLN A 168 -20.37 -11.88 -1.58
N THR A 169 -20.11 -11.29 -2.75
CA THR A 169 -19.06 -10.29 -2.98
C THR A 169 -19.64 -9.05 -3.65
N LEU A 170 -19.04 -7.89 -3.38
CA LEU A 170 -19.47 -6.64 -3.99
C LEU A 170 -19.22 -6.68 -5.50
N ILE A 171 -18.02 -7.08 -5.95
CA ILE A 171 -17.69 -7.21 -7.38
C ILE A 171 -18.69 -8.11 -8.12
N GLY A 172 -19.07 -9.24 -7.52
CA GLY A 172 -20.03 -10.17 -8.11
C GLY A 172 -21.46 -9.65 -8.16
N THR A 173 -21.82 -8.67 -7.33
CA THR A 173 -23.20 -8.17 -7.17
C THR A 173 -23.42 -6.73 -7.63
N LEU A 174 -22.37 -5.99 -7.99
CA LEU A 174 -22.47 -4.60 -8.46
C LEU A 174 -23.52 -4.45 -9.57
N SER A 175 -24.52 -3.61 -9.31
CA SER A 175 -25.58 -3.30 -10.26
C SER A 175 -25.04 -2.63 -11.53
N ALA A 176 -25.82 -2.72 -12.62
CA ALA A 176 -25.48 -2.08 -13.87
C ALA A 176 -25.34 -0.55 -13.72
N GLU A 177 -26.13 0.06 -12.83
CA GLU A 177 -26.07 1.49 -12.54
C GLU A 177 -24.79 1.84 -11.76
N ALA A 178 -24.43 1.08 -10.71
CA ALA A 178 -23.18 1.28 -9.98
C ALA A 178 -21.94 1.12 -10.88
N LYS A 179 -22.00 0.24 -11.88
CA LYS A 179 -20.94 0.09 -12.90
C LYS A 179 -20.87 1.31 -13.84
N LYS A 180 -22.01 1.92 -14.16
CA LYS A 180 -22.11 3.12 -15.01
C LYS A 180 -21.64 4.39 -14.29
N TYR A 181 -21.81 4.46 -12.97
CA TYR A 181 -21.37 5.57 -12.12
C TYR A 181 -20.31 5.12 -11.10
N PRO A 182 -19.08 4.82 -11.56
CA PRO A 182 -18.04 4.24 -10.70
C PRO A 182 -17.48 5.20 -9.64
N SER A 183 -17.89 6.47 -9.63
CA SER A 183 -17.48 7.48 -8.63
C SER A 183 -18.64 7.95 -7.74
N ASP A 184 -19.78 7.25 -7.77
CA ASP A 184 -20.90 7.52 -6.87
C ASP A 184 -20.71 6.71 -5.58
N SER A 185 -20.01 7.30 -4.60
CA SER A 185 -19.66 6.61 -3.34
C SER A 185 -20.89 6.21 -2.53
N ALA A 186 -21.93 7.06 -2.49
CA ALA A 186 -23.17 6.77 -1.78
C ALA A 186 -23.86 5.51 -2.35
N MET A 187 -23.91 5.39 -3.68
CA MET A 187 -24.43 4.18 -4.33
C MET A 187 -23.56 2.95 -4.02
N ARG A 188 -22.23 3.10 -3.93
CA ARG A 188 -21.34 2.00 -3.56
C ARG A 188 -21.55 1.54 -2.12
N TRP A 189 -21.73 2.47 -1.19
CA TRP A 189 -22.03 2.17 0.21
C TRP A 189 -23.40 1.51 0.38
N ASP A 190 -24.44 1.96 -0.33
CA ASP A 190 -25.77 1.31 -0.32
C ASP A 190 -25.68 -0.17 -0.76
N GLU A 191 -24.93 -0.48 -1.82
CA GLU A 191 -24.69 -1.86 -2.26
C GLU A 191 -23.85 -2.67 -1.26
N MET A 192 -22.83 -2.06 -0.64
CA MET A 192 -21.98 -2.70 0.39
C MET A 192 -22.78 -3.02 1.65
N ASN A 193 -23.62 -2.09 2.13
CA ASN A 193 -24.46 -2.29 3.30
C ASN A 193 -25.44 -3.45 3.09
N ARG A 194 -26.10 -3.51 1.93
CA ARG A 194 -26.95 -4.66 1.55
C ARG A 194 -26.17 -5.98 1.46
N LEU A 195 -24.90 -5.94 1.09
CA LEU A 195 -24.05 -7.12 1.03
C LEU A 195 -23.74 -7.65 2.44
N TRP A 196 -23.40 -6.78 3.38
CA TRP A 196 -23.10 -7.18 4.76
C TRP A 196 -24.31 -7.81 5.48
N ASP A 197 -25.52 -7.41 5.11
CA ASP A 197 -26.76 -8.02 5.60
C ASP A 197 -26.98 -9.49 5.12
N ARG A 198 -26.13 -10.00 4.21
CA ARG A 198 -26.25 -11.38 3.69
C ARG A 198 -25.66 -12.44 4.62
N GLY A 199 -25.19 -12.06 5.81
CA GLY A 199 -25.02 -12.99 6.93
C GLY A 199 -23.66 -13.69 7.03
N SER A 200 -22.64 -13.30 6.24
CA SER A 200 -21.31 -13.93 6.34
C SER A 200 -20.69 -13.83 7.75
N THR A 201 -20.92 -12.71 8.44
CA THR A 201 -20.50 -12.54 9.84
C THR A 201 -21.14 -13.59 10.75
N GLN A 202 -22.41 -13.95 10.49
CA GLN A 202 -23.13 -14.91 11.34
C GLN A 202 -22.65 -16.33 11.12
N LEU A 203 -22.18 -16.65 9.92
CA LEU A 203 -21.54 -17.94 9.65
C LEU A 203 -20.20 -18.05 10.39
N ILE A 204 -19.41 -16.96 10.40
CA ILE A 204 -18.11 -16.91 11.07
C ILE A 204 -18.27 -16.98 12.60
N SER A 205 -19.34 -16.39 13.16
CA SER A 205 -19.63 -16.41 14.60
C SER A 205 -20.04 -17.78 15.15
N ASN A 206 -20.28 -18.80 14.31
CA ASN A 206 -20.46 -20.16 14.80
C ASN A 206 -19.14 -20.66 15.42
N ILE A 207 -19.18 -21.13 16.68
CA ILE A 207 -18.01 -21.54 17.46
C ILE A 207 -17.19 -22.67 16.81
N LYS A 208 -17.79 -23.48 15.93
CA LYS A 208 -17.09 -24.52 15.16
C LYS A 208 -16.39 -23.97 13.92
N ILE A 209 -16.86 -22.85 13.37
CA ILE A 209 -16.32 -22.19 12.18
C ILE A 209 -15.22 -21.19 12.56
N LYS A 210 -15.43 -20.41 13.63
CA LYS A 210 -14.54 -19.31 14.03
C LYS A 210 -13.06 -19.69 14.11
N PRO A 211 -12.66 -20.81 14.76
CA PRO A 211 -11.25 -21.18 14.86
C PRO A 211 -10.65 -21.54 13.50
N LEU A 212 -11.42 -22.23 12.65
CA LEU A 212 -10.99 -22.61 11.30
C LEU A 212 -10.82 -21.38 10.42
N TYR A 213 -11.73 -20.42 10.53
CA TYR A 213 -11.64 -19.14 9.85
C TYR A 213 -10.38 -18.37 10.24
N LEU A 214 -10.10 -18.22 11.54
CA LEU A 214 -8.91 -17.53 12.02
C LEU A 214 -7.61 -18.21 11.55
N ARG A 215 -7.57 -19.54 11.54
CA ARG A 215 -6.41 -20.28 11.03
C ARG A 215 -6.21 -20.07 9.53
N ALA A 216 -7.28 -20.16 8.74
CA ALA A 216 -7.22 -19.89 7.30
C ALA A 216 -6.81 -18.44 7.00
N LEU A 217 -7.26 -17.48 7.82
CA LEU A 217 -6.84 -16.09 7.75
C LEU A 217 -5.33 -15.92 7.96
N TYR A 218 -4.76 -16.60 8.96
CA TYR A 218 -3.32 -16.50 9.25
C TYR A 218 -2.46 -17.21 8.18
N GLU A 219 -2.94 -18.33 7.64
CA GLU A 219 -2.28 -19.00 6.52
C GLU A 219 -2.28 -18.11 5.27
N SER A 220 -3.44 -17.54 4.91
CA SER A 220 -3.55 -16.59 3.81
C SER A 220 -2.61 -15.40 4.00
N ALA A 221 -2.51 -14.85 5.22
CA ALA A 221 -1.56 -13.77 5.51
C ALA A 221 -0.10 -14.18 5.26
N LEU A 222 0.33 -15.35 5.76
CA LEU A 222 1.70 -15.84 5.56
C LEU A 222 2.01 -16.15 4.09
N ASP A 223 1.06 -16.71 3.34
CA ASP A 223 1.20 -16.99 1.91
C ASP A 223 1.46 -15.73 1.09
N GLU A 224 0.98 -14.59 1.58
CA GLU A 224 1.21 -13.26 1.02
C GLU A 224 2.36 -12.50 1.70
N GLY A 225 3.20 -13.15 2.50
CA GLY A 225 4.35 -12.51 3.16
C GLY A 225 3.98 -11.51 4.26
N VAL A 226 2.79 -11.63 4.84
CA VAL A 226 2.31 -10.86 6.00
C VAL A 226 2.47 -11.70 7.27
N GLN A 227 3.36 -11.27 8.17
CA GLN A 227 3.66 -11.97 9.42
C GLN A 227 2.91 -11.40 10.64
N TYR A 228 2.17 -10.30 10.50
CA TYR A 228 1.51 -9.64 11.62
C TYR A 228 0.21 -8.95 11.20
N LEU A 229 -0.85 -9.10 12.00
CA LEU A 229 -2.18 -8.55 11.73
C LEU A 229 -2.67 -7.65 12.86
N GLU A 230 -3.23 -6.49 12.50
CA GLU A 230 -4.08 -5.68 13.38
C GLU A 230 -5.46 -5.51 12.74
N THR A 231 -6.44 -6.23 13.27
CA THR A 231 -7.80 -6.24 12.69
C THR A 231 -8.76 -5.36 13.49
N ARG A 232 -9.73 -4.79 12.78
CA ARG A 232 -10.89 -4.09 13.32
C ARG A 232 -12.01 -5.09 13.57
N LYS A 233 -12.60 -5.04 14.78
CA LYS A 233 -13.71 -5.92 15.16
C LYS A 233 -14.60 -5.35 16.27
N ASN A 234 -15.91 -5.28 16.10
CA ASN A 234 -16.83 -4.70 17.10
C ASN A 234 -17.33 -5.72 18.15
N PHE A 235 -18.15 -5.26 19.09
CA PHE A 235 -18.79 -6.10 20.12
C PHE A 235 -20.28 -6.39 19.83
N GLY A 236 -20.74 -6.11 18.61
CA GLY A 236 -22.14 -6.15 18.23
C GLY A 236 -22.75 -7.55 18.29
N ALA A 237 -24.09 -7.60 18.36
CA ALA A 237 -24.84 -8.85 18.48
C ALA A 237 -24.57 -9.86 17.35
N ALA A 238 -24.29 -9.37 16.15
CA ALA A 238 -23.90 -10.20 15.01
C ALA A 238 -22.57 -10.95 15.24
N GLU A 239 -21.67 -10.36 16.02
CA GLU A 239 -20.35 -10.93 16.28
C GLU A 239 -20.31 -11.85 17.52
N MET A 240 -21.45 -12.04 18.19
CA MET A 240 -21.54 -12.92 19.35
C MET A 240 -21.37 -14.38 18.94
N LEU A 241 -20.42 -15.07 19.56
CA LEU A 241 -20.21 -16.48 19.32
C LEU A 241 -21.42 -17.29 19.76
N TYR A 242 -21.81 -18.27 18.95
CA TYR A 242 -22.90 -19.20 19.27
C TYR A 242 -22.59 -20.63 18.85
N GLU A 243 -23.36 -21.56 19.40
CA GLU A 243 -23.45 -22.94 18.92
C GLU A 243 -24.89 -23.29 18.56
N LEU A 244 -25.08 -24.27 17.67
CA LEU A 244 -26.39 -24.82 17.38
C LEU A 244 -26.79 -25.84 18.46
N SER A 245 -28.00 -25.70 18.99
CA SER A 245 -28.57 -26.57 20.00
C SER A 245 -30.02 -26.91 19.69
N SER A 246 -30.36 -28.19 19.79
CA SER A 246 -31.73 -28.71 19.66
C SER A 246 -32.51 -28.65 20.98
N ASP A 247 -31.95 -28.07 22.04
CA ASP A 247 -32.67 -27.85 23.30
C ASP A 247 -33.84 -26.88 23.06
N PRO A 248 -35.08 -27.24 23.47
CA PRO A 248 -36.25 -26.37 23.36
C PRO A 248 -36.06 -24.96 23.93
N GLU A 249 -35.17 -24.75 24.90
CA GLU A 249 -34.83 -23.43 25.44
C GLU A 249 -34.40 -22.43 24.34
N TYR A 250 -33.71 -22.90 23.29
CA TYR A 250 -33.18 -22.06 22.22
C TYR A 250 -34.07 -22.04 20.96
N GLU A 251 -35.28 -22.59 21.01
CA GLU A 251 -36.26 -22.43 19.92
C GLU A 251 -36.55 -20.95 19.58
N PRO A 252 -36.67 -20.01 20.55
CA PRO A 252 -36.90 -18.59 20.25
C PRO A 252 -35.77 -17.93 19.45
N THR A 253 -34.56 -18.49 19.51
CA THR A 253 -33.38 -18.06 18.74
C THR A 253 -33.08 -19.02 17.60
N TYR A 254 -34.06 -19.82 17.17
CA TYR A 254 -33.98 -20.73 16.03
C TYR A 254 -32.87 -21.80 16.18
N GLY A 255 -32.60 -22.18 17.43
CA GLY A 255 -31.57 -23.15 17.81
C GLY A 255 -30.20 -22.54 18.06
N LYS A 256 -30.05 -21.21 18.09
CA LYS A 256 -28.77 -20.55 18.41
C LYS A 256 -28.64 -20.32 19.91
N LYS A 257 -27.69 -21.02 20.53
CA LYS A 257 -27.27 -20.76 21.90
C LYS A 257 -26.07 -19.81 21.86
N PHE A 258 -26.31 -18.53 22.18
CA PHE A 258 -25.24 -17.54 22.28
C PHE A 258 -24.35 -17.83 23.50
N LEU A 259 -23.06 -17.99 23.23
CA LEU A 259 -22.04 -18.36 24.21
C LEU A 259 -21.28 -17.14 24.73
N ASP A 260 -21.26 -16.06 23.96
CA ASP A 260 -20.46 -14.88 24.25
C ASP A 260 -21.28 -13.59 24.15
N THR A 261 -21.90 -13.21 25.25
CA THR A 261 -22.68 -11.97 25.31
C THR A 261 -21.81 -10.74 25.53
N ASN A 262 -20.54 -10.92 25.95
CA ASN A 262 -19.66 -9.82 26.34
C ASN A 262 -18.37 -9.73 25.51
N GLY A 263 -18.13 -10.61 24.54
CA GLY A 263 -16.92 -10.63 23.70
C GLY A 263 -15.69 -11.27 24.35
N GLU A 264 -15.82 -11.81 25.56
CA GLU A 264 -14.68 -12.38 26.30
C GLU A 264 -14.28 -13.75 25.75
N LEU A 265 -15.25 -14.57 25.37
CA LEU A 265 -14.95 -15.88 24.79
C LEU A 265 -14.26 -15.70 23.43
N ASP A 266 -14.72 -14.75 22.62
CA ASP A 266 -14.16 -14.42 21.33
C ASP A 266 -12.70 -13.99 21.42
N ILE A 267 -12.36 -13.03 22.29
CA ILE A 267 -10.96 -12.62 22.41
C ILE A 267 -10.08 -13.75 22.96
N ASN A 268 -10.56 -14.55 23.92
CA ASN A 268 -9.81 -15.69 24.43
C ASN A 268 -9.59 -16.76 23.35
N LEU A 269 -10.61 -17.02 22.51
CA LEU A 269 -10.52 -17.93 21.38
C LEU A 269 -9.46 -17.44 20.39
N THR A 270 -9.51 -16.16 20.00
CA THR A 270 -8.52 -15.55 19.12
C THR A 270 -7.11 -15.63 19.71
N ILE A 271 -6.94 -15.37 21.01
CA ILE A 271 -5.65 -15.53 21.71
C ILE A 271 -5.13 -16.97 21.61
N ASN A 272 -5.99 -17.95 21.87
CA ASN A 272 -5.60 -19.37 21.88
C ASN A 272 -5.22 -19.84 20.48
N VAL A 273 -6.06 -19.57 19.47
CA VAL A 273 -5.77 -19.92 18.06
C VAL A 273 -4.50 -19.23 17.59
N THR A 274 -4.29 -17.96 17.94
CA THR A 274 -3.05 -17.21 17.61
C THR A 274 -1.83 -17.86 18.25
N ARG A 275 -1.90 -18.24 19.53
CA ARG A 275 -0.78 -18.87 20.24
C ARG A 275 -0.44 -20.24 19.64
N GLU A 276 -1.45 -21.06 19.36
CA GLU A 276 -1.28 -22.36 18.71
C GLU A 276 -0.63 -22.19 17.34
N PHE A 277 -1.16 -21.27 16.52
CA PHE A 277 -0.62 -21.00 15.20
C PHE A 277 0.83 -20.51 15.24
N ILE A 278 1.21 -19.62 16.15
CA ILE A 278 2.62 -19.20 16.33
C ILE A 278 3.50 -20.40 16.72
N GLY A 279 2.98 -21.34 17.53
CA GLY A 279 3.71 -22.56 17.88
C GLY A 279 3.99 -23.47 16.68
N GLU A 280 3.10 -23.48 15.70
CA GLU A 280 3.22 -24.28 14.47
C GLU A 280 3.99 -23.54 13.36
N ARG A 281 3.82 -22.21 13.29
CA ARG A 281 4.36 -21.29 12.28
C ARG A 281 5.09 -20.14 12.98
N PRO A 282 6.32 -20.37 13.50
CA PRO A 282 7.05 -19.39 14.30
C PRO A 282 7.35 -18.08 13.58
N GLU A 283 7.30 -18.05 12.25
CA GLU A 283 7.41 -16.84 11.43
C GLU A 283 6.26 -15.85 11.65
N PHE A 284 5.08 -16.31 12.04
CA PHE A 284 3.96 -15.45 12.39
C PHE A 284 4.25 -14.77 13.74
N ILE A 285 4.10 -13.45 13.79
CA ILE A 285 4.32 -12.64 15.00
C ILE A 285 3.05 -12.56 15.84
N GLY A 286 1.90 -12.59 15.17
CA GLY A 286 0.61 -12.68 15.84
C GLY A 286 -0.43 -11.72 15.29
N HIS A 287 -1.52 -11.66 16.04
CA HIS A 287 -2.72 -10.93 15.71
C HIS A 287 -3.13 -10.06 16.90
N ARG A 288 -3.49 -8.79 16.65
CA ARG A 288 -4.05 -7.86 17.63
C ARG A 288 -5.40 -7.33 17.18
N ARG A 289 -6.23 -7.01 18.17
CA ARG A 289 -7.56 -6.46 17.99
C ARG A 289 -7.57 -4.97 18.28
N ILE A 290 -8.12 -4.22 17.34
CA ILE A 290 -8.62 -2.86 17.53
C ILE A 290 -10.15 -3.00 17.50
N THR A 291 -10.82 -2.57 18.56
CA THR A 291 -12.29 -2.58 18.54
C THR A 291 -12.79 -1.34 17.81
N TYR A 292 -14.02 -1.42 17.30
CA TYR A 292 -14.68 -0.24 16.75
C TYR A 292 -16.14 -0.19 17.14
N SER A 293 -16.71 1.00 17.02
CA SER A 293 -18.16 1.21 16.91
C SER A 293 -18.48 1.87 15.56
N THR A 294 -19.76 1.89 15.18
CA THR A 294 -20.18 2.49 13.91
C THR A 294 -20.56 3.95 14.11
N ARG A 295 -20.23 4.80 13.14
CA ARG A 295 -20.57 6.25 13.14
C ARG A 295 -22.07 6.53 12.99
N PHE A 296 -22.91 5.51 12.82
CA PHE A 296 -24.37 5.60 12.84
C PHE A 296 -24.98 5.24 14.21
N SER A 297 -24.13 5.01 15.23
CA SER A 297 -24.57 4.71 16.59
C SER A 297 -24.84 5.98 17.39
N GLU A 298 -25.72 5.89 18.37
CA GLU A 298 -25.99 6.95 19.35
C GLU A 298 -24.86 7.07 20.40
N ASN A 299 -24.69 8.26 20.99
CA ASN A 299 -23.65 8.51 22.02
C ASN A 299 -23.68 7.51 23.18
N ASP A 300 -24.87 7.10 23.64
CA ASP A 300 -25.01 6.13 24.73
C ASP A 300 -24.47 4.73 24.36
N ALA A 301 -24.56 4.34 23.09
CA ALA A 301 -23.99 3.09 22.60
C ALA A 301 -22.47 3.20 22.49
N ILE A 302 -21.95 4.31 21.94
CA ILE A 302 -20.50 4.58 21.88
C ILE A 302 -19.89 4.60 23.29
N ARG A 303 -20.56 5.23 24.27
CA ARG A 303 -20.11 5.28 25.66
C ARG A 303 -19.93 3.88 26.25
N GLN A 304 -20.92 3.01 26.04
CA GLN A 304 -20.86 1.62 26.51
C GLN A 304 -19.70 0.84 25.86
N ASP A 305 -19.52 0.99 24.56
CA ASP A 305 -18.42 0.34 23.83
C ASP A 305 -17.05 0.87 24.25
N VAL A 306 -16.91 2.17 24.52
CA VAL A 306 -15.69 2.78 25.04
C VAL A 306 -15.36 2.28 26.45
N GLU A 307 -16.33 2.25 27.36
CA GLU A 307 -16.15 1.70 28.71
C GLU A 307 -15.69 0.23 28.66
N LYS A 308 -16.30 -0.54 27.75
CA LYS A 308 -15.93 -1.93 27.49
C LYS A 308 -14.53 -2.04 26.90
N ALA A 309 -14.15 -1.18 25.97
CA ALA A 309 -12.81 -1.14 25.41
C ALA A 309 -11.74 -0.85 26.48
N ILE A 310 -12.01 0.06 27.42
CA ILE A 310 -11.13 0.33 28.56
C ILE A 310 -10.97 -0.92 29.44
N ALA A 311 -12.08 -1.60 29.77
CA ALA A 311 -12.04 -2.82 30.57
C ALA A 311 -11.26 -3.95 29.86
N PHE A 312 -11.48 -4.14 28.56
CA PHE A 312 -10.78 -5.14 27.76
C PHE A 312 -9.29 -4.83 27.62
N ARG A 313 -8.94 -3.56 27.44
CA ARG A 313 -7.53 -3.12 27.39
C ARG A 313 -6.80 -3.41 28.69
N GLN A 314 -7.45 -3.25 29.84
CA GLN A 314 -6.88 -3.61 31.15
C GLN A 314 -6.72 -5.11 31.33
N LYS A 315 -7.69 -5.91 30.86
CA LYS A 315 -7.70 -7.38 31.00
C LYS A 315 -6.78 -8.09 30.00
N TYR A 316 -6.65 -7.56 28.79
CA TYR A 316 -5.94 -8.16 27.66
C TYR A 316 -4.94 -7.21 27.00
N PRO A 317 -4.01 -6.58 27.74
CA PRO A 317 -3.14 -5.50 27.22
C PRO A 317 -2.19 -5.95 26.10
N ASP A 318 -1.91 -7.24 25.98
CA ASP A 318 -1.07 -7.71 24.89
C ASP A 318 -1.82 -7.89 23.59
N HIS A 319 -3.13 -8.15 23.61
CA HIS A 319 -3.93 -8.53 22.43
C HIS A 319 -4.96 -7.48 22.03
N PHE A 320 -5.56 -6.78 23.00
CA PHE A 320 -6.49 -5.69 22.78
C PHE A 320 -5.73 -4.36 22.79
N LYS A 321 -5.71 -3.66 21.66
CA LYS A 321 -4.79 -2.53 21.45
C LYS A 321 -5.48 -1.20 21.32
N GLY A 322 -6.64 -1.14 20.67
CA GLY A 322 -7.20 0.14 20.29
C GLY A 322 -8.71 0.22 20.18
N TYR A 323 -9.15 1.45 19.91
CA TYR A 323 -10.51 1.82 19.57
C TYR A 323 -10.54 2.63 18.27
N ASP A 324 -11.62 2.52 17.51
CA ASP A 324 -11.82 3.10 16.17
C ASP A 324 -13.32 3.42 15.94
N LEU A 325 -13.63 4.24 14.95
CA LEU A 325 -14.98 4.53 14.46
C LEU A 325 -15.04 4.24 12.97
N VAL A 326 -15.97 3.39 12.52
CA VAL A 326 -16.02 2.88 11.13
C VAL A 326 -17.41 3.00 10.52
N ALA A 327 -17.56 2.58 9.26
CA ALA A 327 -18.70 2.74 8.35
C ALA A 327 -18.60 4.01 7.49
N GLU A 328 -19.60 4.26 6.64
CA GLU A 328 -19.59 5.39 5.70
C GLU A 328 -19.38 6.73 6.40
N GLU A 329 -18.25 7.38 6.08
CA GLU A 329 -17.87 8.64 6.73
C GLU A 329 -18.73 9.83 6.28
N ASP A 330 -19.14 9.83 5.01
CA ASP A 330 -19.83 10.96 4.38
C ASP A 330 -21.22 11.26 4.98
N PHE A 331 -21.92 10.24 5.48
CA PHE A 331 -23.27 10.36 6.04
C PHE A 331 -23.37 9.97 7.52
N GLY A 332 -22.30 9.43 8.11
CA GLY A 332 -22.25 9.11 9.53
C GLY A 332 -21.85 10.31 10.40
N HIS A 333 -22.05 10.19 11.72
CA HIS A 333 -21.67 11.22 12.68
C HIS A 333 -20.16 11.51 12.68
N SER A 334 -19.81 12.77 12.92
CA SER A 334 -18.42 13.24 13.01
C SER A 334 -17.69 12.73 14.26
N HIS A 335 -16.36 12.87 14.29
CA HIS A 335 -15.59 12.64 15.52
C HIS A 335 -15.98 13.63 16.62
N LEU A 336 -16.30 14.86 16.24
CA LEU A 336 -16.72 15.91 17.16
C LEU A 336 -18.03 15.54 17.87
N TYR A 337 -18.98 14.93 17.16
CA TYR A 337 -20.24 14.43 17.72
C TYR A 337 -20.03 13.45 18.88
N PHE A 338 -18.98 12.62 18.82
CA PHE A 338 -18.61 11.66 19.87
C PHE A 338 -17.47 12.13 20.78
N VAL A 339 -17.09 13.41 20.74
CA VAL A 339 -15.86 13.87 21.41
C VAL A 339 -15.90 13.61 22.92
N GLU A 340 -17.06 13.75 23.56
CA GLU A 340 -17.20 13.50 24.99
C GLU A 340 -16.91 12.04 25.34
N GLU A 341 -17.47 11.10 24.58
CA GLU A 341 -17.22 9.67 24.73
C GLU A 341 -15.77 9.32 24.45
N LEU A 342 -15.21 9.81 23.34
CA LEU A 342 -13.83 9.52 22.93
C LEU A 342 -12.80 10.06 23.93
N LEU A 343 -13.06 11.21 24.56
CA LEU A 343 -12.18 11.76 25.60
C LEU A 343 -12.12 10.87 26.86
N THR A 344 -13.09 9.99 27.09
CA THR A 344 -13.04 9.05 28.22
C THR A 344 -11.95 7.97 28.07
N LEU A 345 -11.49 7.72 26.83
CA LEU A 345 -10.34 6.86 26.52
C LEU A 345 -9.03 7.43 27.06
N TYR A 346 -9.01 8.68 27.54
CA TYR A 346 -7.85 9.34 28.11
C TYR A 346 -7.95 9.50 29.62
N ASP A 347 -6.80 9.48 30.29
CA ASP A 347 -6.70 9.89 31.68
C ASP A 347 -6.60 11.43 31.77
N PRO A 348 -7.55 12.11 32.43
CA PRO A 348 -7.60 13.58 32.42
C PRO A 348 -6.44 14.25 33.17
N MET A 349 -5.78 13.52 34.08
CA MET A 349 -4.67 14.06 34.89
C MET A 349 -3.33 13.93 34.18
N THR A 350 -3.11 12.82 33.47
CA THR A 350 -1.84 12.49 32.82
C THR A 350 -1.86 12.73 31.32
N GLN A 351 -3.04 12.93 30.73
CA GLN A 351 -3.29 13.02 29.28
C GLN A 351 -2.81 11.78 28.49
N LYS A 352 -2.58 10.66 29.17
CA LYS A 352 -2.20 9.40 28.54
C LYS A 352 -3.46 8.63 28.10
N SER A 353 -3.37 7.98 26.95
CA SER A 353 -4.39 7.03 26.49
C SER A 353 -4.48 5.85 27.46
N LYS A 354 -5.69 5.54 27.92
CA LYS A 354 -6.04 4.25 28.55
C LYS A 354 -6.11 3.17 27.49
N VAL A 355 -6.67 3.52 26.33
CA VAL A 355 -6.74 2.72 25.10
C VAL A 355 -6.28 3.60 23.95
N ASP A 356 -5.43 3.09 23.06
CA ASP A 356 -4.97 3.85 21.90
C ASP A 356 -6.10 4.01 20.86
N VAL A 357 -6.08 5.09 20.07
CA VAL A 357 -7.10 5.33 19.03
C VAL A 357 -6.49 5.25 17.63
N PHE A 358 -7.27 4.73 16.67
CA PHE A 358 -6.86 4.43 15.29
C PHE A 358 -7.94 4.81 14.28
N LEU A 359 -8.41 6.05 14.36
CA LEU A 359 -9.65 6.49 13.72
C LEU A 359 -9.60 6.43 12.19
N HIS A 360 -10.64 5.87 11.56
CA HIS A 360 -10.97 6.17 10.17
C HIS A 360 -11.32 7.65 10.05
N THR A 361 -10.72 8.31 9.08
CA THR A 361 -10.95 9.75 8.90
C THR A 361 -10.56 10.20 7.50
N ALA A 362 -11.29 11.21 7.03
CA ALA A 362 -11.05 11.85 5.76
C ALA A 362 -11.10 10.86 4.58
N GLU A 363 -11.83 9.75 4.71
CA GLU A 363 -12.17 8.82 3.63
C GLU A 363 -13.32 9.39 2.78
N THR A 364 -13.05 10.52 2.14
CA THR A 364 -14.08 11.26 1.41
C THR A 364 -13.52 11.97 0.19
N SER A 365 -14.35 12.04 -0.85
CA SER A 365 -14.06 12.83 -2.05
C SER A 365 -14.70 14.23 -2.00
N TRP A 366 -15.69 14.46 -1.12
CA TRP A 366 -16.47 15.69 -1.10
C TRP A 366 -15.67 16.95 -0.75
N PRO A 367 -16.07 18.11 -1.27
CA PRO A 367 -15.55 19.40 -0.83
C PRO A 367 -16.07 19.76 0.57
N GLU A 368 -15.36 20.67 1.24
CA GLU A 368 -15.55 21.04 2.65
C GLU A 368 -16.78 21.92 2.91
N ASP A 369 -17.32 22.58 1.89
CA ASP A 369 -18.43 23.53 2.00
C ASP A 369 -19.81 22.86 1.90
N LEU A 370 -19.84 21.52 1.87
CA LEU A 370 -21.08 20.74 1.87
C LEU A 370 -21.45 20.36 3.31
N MET A 371 -22.73 20.55 3.63
CA MET A 371 -23.37 20.02 4.84
C MET A 371 -23.89 18.62 4.55
N THR A 372 -23.84 17.71 5.52
CA THR A 372 -24.63 16.47 5.44
C THR A 372 -26.12 16.83 5.52
N ALA A 373 -26.98 16.08 4.83
CA ALA A 373 -28.39 16.44 4.70
C ALA A 373 -29.22 16.25 5.98
N GLU A 374 -28.69 15.58 7.02
CA GLU A 374 -29.47 15.08 8.15
C GLU A 374 -29.22 15.79 9.48
N ALA A 375 -28.10 16.50 9.65
CA ALA A 375 -27.79 17.22 10.89
C ALA A 375 -27.41 18.69 10.62
N PRO A 376 -28.19 19.68 11.11
CA PRO A 376 -27.97 21.10 10.83
C PRO A 376 -26.66 21.70 11.40
N GLU A 377 -25.91 20.94 12.20
CA GLU A 377 -24.64 21.36 12.82
C GLU A 377 -23.45 20.43 12.49
N ASP A 378 -23.65 19.32 11.75
CA ASP A 378 -22.56 18.41 11.34
C ASP A 378 -22.21 18.63 9.85
N LEU A 379 -21.09 19.30 9.60
CA LEU A 379 -20.49 19.46 8.25
C LEU A 379 -20.17 18.09 7.63
N VAL A 380 -20.08 18.01 6.29
CA VAL A 380 -19.49 16.83 5.63
C VAL A 380 -18.09 16.61 6.21
N ALA A 381 -17.95 15.48 6.89
CA ALA A 381 -16.97 15.29 7.93
C ALA A 381 -15.59 14.98 7.34
N SER A 382 -14.94 15.99 6.76
CA SER A 382 -13.63 15.84 6.11
C SER A 382 -12.53 16.64 6.83
N ALA A 383 -12.62 17.96 6.88
CA ALA A 383 -11.64 18.80 7.56
C ALA A 383 -11.64 18.60 9.07
N GLU A 384 -12.85 18.53 9.64
CA GLU A 384 -13.05 18.43 11.09
C GLU A 384 -12.63 17.06 11.60
N ASN A 385 -13.08 15.96 10.98
CA ASN A 385 -12.59 14.62 11.35
C ASN A 385 -11.07 14.49 11.20
N ALA A 386 -10.47 15.09 10.18
CA ALA A 386 -9.02 15.06 9.96
C ALA A 386 -8.26 15.83 11.05
N LEU A 387 -8.78 16.98 11.45
CA LEU A 387 -8.23 17.78 12.56
C LEU A 387 -8.42 17.06 13.89
N ASP A 388 -9.64 16.60 14.17
CA ASP A 388 -10.01 16.00 15.44
C ASP A 388 -9.28 14.68 15.68
N ALA A 389 -9.05 13.87 14.65
CA ALA A 389 -8.23 12.67 14.80
C ALA A 389 -6.81 12.99 15.30
N LEU A 390 -6.21 14.09 14.83
CA LEU A 390 -4.91 14.57 15.30
C LEU A 390 -4.95 15.16 16.71
N LEU A 391 -6.02 15.90 17.05
CA LEU A 391 -6.22 16.47 18.39
C LEU A 391 -6.49 15.39 19.43
N LEU A 392 -7.24 14.36 19.06
CA LEU A 392 -7.50 13.16 19.83
C LEU A 392 -6.30 12.23 19.90
N GLY A 393 -5.13 12.59 19.35
CA GLY A 393 -3.89 11.86 19.56
C GLY A 393 -3.84 10.47 18.91
N THR A 394 -4.51 10.29 17.77
CA THR A 394 -4.52 9.03 17.03
C THR A 394 -3.13 8.50 16.74
N LYS A 395 -2.94 7.18 16.87
CA LYS A 395 -1.64 6.52 16.62
C LYS A 395 -1.39 6.34 15.13
N ARG A 396 -2.45 6.08 14.37
CA ARG A 396 -2.50 6.01 12.90
C ARG A 396 -3.85 6.52 12.41
N ILE A 397 -3.94 6.80 11.12
CA ILE A 397 -5.14 7.33 10.45
C ILE A 397 -5.63 6.30 9.45
N GLY A 398 -6.89 5.88 9.55
CA GLY A 398 -7.55 5.06 8.54
C GLY A 398 -7.88 5.87 7.28
N HIS A 399 -7.46 5.39 6.12
CA HIS A 399 -7.57 5.97 4.77
C HIS A 399 -6.91 7.35 4.58
N GLY A 400 -7.42 8.40 5.19
CA GLY A 400 -6.88 9.74 5.08
C GLY A 400 -6.85 10.32 3.65
N LEU A 401 -7.81 9.99 2.79
CA LEU A 401 -7.85 10.43 1.39
C LEU A 401 -7.85 11.96 1.25
N ALA A 402 -8.69 12.66 2.02
CA ALA A 402 -8.86 14.09 1.92
C ALA A 402 -7.75 14.91 2.62
N TYR A 403 -6.80 14.28 3.34
CA TYR A 403 -5.67 15.02 3.93
C TYR A 403 -4.88 15.84 2.90
N ILE A 404 -4.85 15.42 1.64
CA ILE A 404 -4.19 16.15 0.55
C ILE A 404 -4.73 17.58 0.35
N LYS A 405 -5.98 17.84 0.78
CA LYS A 405 -6.65 19.15 0.73
C LYS A 405 -6.13 20.10 1.83
N TYR A 406 -5.43 19.60 2.84
CA TYR A 406 -5.03 20.34 4.05
C TYR A 406 -3.50 20.40 4.26
N PRO A 407 -2.77 21.31 3.59
CA PRO A 407 -1.31 21.41 3.70
C PRO A 407 -0.78 21.53 5.14
N TYR A 408 -1.52 22.21 6.03
CA TYR A 408 -1.15 22.31 7.44
C TYR A 408 -1.22 20.96 8.15
N LEU A 409 -2.32 20.21 7.98
CA LEU A 409 -2.49 18.88 8.59
C LEU A 409 -1.49 17.87 8.01
N LEU A 410 -1.18 17.92 6.72
CA LEU A 410 -0.09 17.11 6.13
C LEU A 410 1.26 17.36 6.82
N ASN A 411 1.56 18.62 7.14
CA ASN A 411 2.77 18.95 7.87
C ASN A 411 2.75 18.41 9.31
N GLU A 412 1.58 18.40 9.97
CA GLU A 412 1.40 17.79 11.29
C GLU A 412 1.59 16.26 11.24
N LEU A 413 1.04 15.56 10.24
CA LEU A 413 1.27 14.12 10.05
C LEU A 413 2.75 13.82 9.93
N ARG A 414 3.45 14.60 9.09
CA ARG A 414 4.88 14.46 8.87
C ARG A 414 5.68 14.77 10.13
N SER A 415 5.38 15.87 10.82
CA SER A 415 6.17 16.31 11.98
C SER A 415 6.01 15.37 13.17
N ARG A 416 4.79 14.86 13.40
CA ARG A 416 4.46 13.94 14.49
C ARG A 416 4.74 12.48 14.14
N GLN A 417 5.07 12.18 12.88
CA GLN A 417 5.21 10.82 12.36
C GLN A 417 3.95 9.97 12.62
N VAL A 418 2.77 10.54 12.35
CA VAL A 418 1.52 9.78 12.37
C VAL A 418 1.36 9.09 11.02
N ALA A 419 1.26 7.76 11.02
CA ALA A 419 1.14 7.00 9.78
C ALA A 419 -0.30 7.03 9.24
N VAL A 420 -0.41 7.08 7.92
CA VAL A 420 -1.69 6.93 7.20
C VAL A 420 -1.80 5.51 6.66
N GLU A 421 -2.89 4.84 7.02
CA GLU A 421 -3.27 3.50 6.56
C GLU A 421 -4.00 3.64 5.21
N ILE A 422 -3.37 3.24 4.12
CA ILE A 422 -3.91 3.42 2.76
C ILE A 422 -4.39 2.09 2.20
N CYS A 423 -5.66 2.06 1.77
CA CYS A 423 -6.36 0.90 1.21
C CYS A 423 -6.83 1.23 -0.22
N PRO A 424 -5.92 1.23 -1.21
CA PRO A 424 -6.20 1.79 -2.53
C PRO A 424 -7.32 1.06 -3.26
N VAL A 425 -7.39 -0.27 -3.16
CA VAL A 425 -8.44 -1.04 -3.85
C VAL A 425 -9.81 -0.75 -3.24
N SER A 426 -9.91 -0.68 -1.90
CA SER A 426 -11.12 -0.24 -1.20
C SER A 426 -11.58 1.13 -1.71
N ASN A 427 -10.68 2.11 -1.73
CA ASN A 427 -11.01 3.47 -2.18
C ASN A 427 -11.50 3.51 -3.64
N GLN A 428 -11.03 2.62 -4.53
CA GLN A 428 -11.57 2.52 -5.89
C GLN A 428 -12.94 1.83 -5.91
N ILE A 429 -13.10 0.72 -5.20
CA ILE A 429 -14.34 -0.08 -5.19
C ILE A 429 -15.51 0.72 -4.59
N LEU A 430 -15.24 1.49 -3.53
CA LEU A 430 -16.18 2.37 -2.86
C LEU A 430 -16.39 3.70 -3.58
N GLY A 431 -15.84 3.87 -4.78
CA GLY A 431 -16.13 5.01 -5.67
C GLY A 431 -15.43 6.32 -5.29
N LEU A 432 -14.46 6.29 -4.38
CA LEU A 432 -13.75 7.48 -3.88
C LEU A 432 -12.60 7.88 -4.81
N GLN A 433 -11.94 6.91 -5.45
CA GLN A 433 -10.79 7.16 -6.34
C GLN A 433 -10.81 6.23 -7.56
N ALA A 434 -11.44 6.67 -8.66
CA ALA A 434 -11.60 5.84 -9.85
C ALA A 434 -10.28 5.45 -10.54
N ASP A 435 -9.33 6.38 -10.66
CA ASP A 435 -8.00 6.15 -11.26
C ASP A 435 -6.94 6.19 -10.17
N LEU A 436 -6.36 5.04 -9.84
CA LEU A 436 -5.42 4.89 -8.73
C LEU A 436 -4.07 5.54 -8.98
N ARG A 437 -3.77 5.98 -10.21
CA ARG A 437 -2.61 6.83 -10.51
C ARG A 437 -2.73 8.23 -9.90
N ASN A 438 -3.95 8.67 -9.62
CA ASN A 438 -4.23 9.97 -9.00
C ASN A 438 -4.44 9.86 -7.48
N HIS A 439 -4.22 8.69 -6.89
CA HIS A 439 -4.44 8.47 -5.47
C HIS A 439 -3.47 9.31 -4.60
N PRO A 440 -3.95 9.99 -3.54
CA PRO A 440 -3.14 10.93 -2.76
C PRO A 440 -2.01 10.26 -1.96
N GLY A 441 -2.12 8.97 -1.66
CA GLY A 441 -1.09 8.19 -0.97
C GLY A 441 0.33 8.31 -1.58
N GLN A 442 0.45 8.47 -2.91
CA GLN A 442 1.74 8.71 -3.55
C GLN A 442 2.39 10.03 -3.07
N HIS A 443 1.58 11.08 -2.90
CA HIS A 443 2.04 12.38 -2.42
C HIS A 443 2.47 12.32 -0.96
N TYR A 444 1.78 11.53 -0.12
CA TYR A 444 2.16 11.34 1.28
C TYR A 444 3.56 10.73 1.39
N ILE A 445 3.85 9.70 0.60
CA ILE A 445 5.19 9.11 0.50
C ILE A 445 6.23 10.16 0.07
N GLN A 446 5.93 10.94 -0.97
CA GLN A 446 6.85 11.98 -1.47
C GLN A 446 7.10 13.10 -0.46
N MET A 447 6.10 13.44 0.37
CA MET A 447 6.22 14.43 1.44
C MET A 447 6.93 13.90 2.70
N GLY A 448 7.22 12.59 2.76
CA GLY A 448 7.83 11.98 3.93
C GLY A 448 6.86 11.70 5.07
N ILE A 449 5.56 11.70 4.79
CA ILE A 449 4.54 11.20 5.71
C ILE A 449 4.66 9.66 5.72
N PRO A 450 4.64 9.01 6.89
CA PRO A 450 4.63 7.56 6.95
C PRO A 450 3.32 7.01 6.38
N VAL A 451 3.44 6.00 5.53
CA VAL A 451 2.30 5.26 4.96
C VAL A 451 2.47 3.80 5.33
N VAL A 452 1.38 3.17 5.77
CA VAL A 452 1.23 1.72 5.87
C VAL A 452 0.10 1.30 4.93
N LEU A 453 0.24 0.17 4.25
CA LEU A 453 -0.82 -0.34 3.38
C LEU A 453 -1.74 -1.24 4.20
N GLY A 454 -3.02 -1.24 3.85
CA GLY A 454 -4.01 -2.20 4.32
C GLY A 454 -4.82 -2.78 3.17
N ALA A 455 -5.39 -3.96 3.39
CA ALA A 455 -6.28 -4.59 2.43
C ALA A 455 -7.74 -4.15 2.62
N ASP A 456 -8.07 -3.64 3.80
CA ASP A 456 -9.44 -3.35 4.22
C ASP A 456 -10.32 -4.63 4.22
N ASP A 457 -11.24 -4.77 3.26
CA ASP A 457 -12.24 -5.84 3.18
C ASP A 457 -12.17 -6.72 1.91
N PRO A 458 -11.00 -7.30 1.56
CA PRO A 458 -10.81 -8.00 0.29
C PRO A 458 -11.83 -9.13 0.07
N GLY A 459 -12.18 -9.88 1.12
CA GLY A 459 -13.18 -10.93 1.07
C GLY A 459 -14.60 -10.43 0.79
N SER A 460 -14.99 -9.25 1.26
CA SER A 460 -16.29 -8.65 0.90
C SER A 460 -16.25 -8.05 -0.50
N PHE A 461 -15.11 -7.47 -0.90
CA PHE A 461 -14.93 -6.92 -2.23
C PHE A 461 -14.97 -8.00 -3.32
N GLY A 462 -14.43 -9.19 -3.05
CA GLY A 462 -14.44 -10.33 -3.97
C GLY A 462 -13.07 -10.63 -4.57
N TYR A 463 -12.01 -10.38 -3.81
CA TYR A 463 -10.66 -10.83 -4.15
C TYR A 463 -9.96 -11.40 -2.91
N ASP A 464 -8.93 -12.22 -3.15
CA ASP A 464 -8.43 -13.15 -2.13
C ASP A 464 -7.11 -12.71 -1.51
N ASN A 465 -6.62 -11.51 -1.85
CA ASN A 465 -5.19 -11.22 -1.76
C ASN A 465 -4.85 -9.74 -1.52
N PHE A 466 -4.14 -9.46 -0.42
CA PHE A 466 -3.52 -8.16 -0.15
C PHE A 466 -2.47 -7.77 -1.20
N THR A 467 -1.93 -8.74 -1.94
CA THR A 467 -0.97 -8.48 -3.03
C THR A 467 -1.55 -7.60 -4.14
N VAL A 468 -2.88 -7.57 -4.33
CA VAL A 468 -3.55 -6.69 -5.30
C VAL A 468 -3.29 -5.21 -4.94
N ASP A 469 -3.47 -4.82 -3.68
CA ASP A 469 -3.17 -3.45 -3.21
C ASP A 469 -1.70 -3.09 -3.42
N TRP A 470 -0.78 -4.05 -3.21
CA TRP A 470 0.65 -3.85 -3.46
C TRP A 470 0.98 -3.69 -4.95
N TYR A 471 0.29 -4.44 -5.82
CA TYR A 471 0.39 -4.29 -7.26
C TYR A 471 -0.08 -2.89 -7.68
N GLU A 472 -1.23 -2.44 -7.16
CA GLU A 472 -1.81 -1.15 -7.52
C GLU A 472 -0.90 0.02 -7.16
N VAL A 473 -0.31 0.02 -5.95
CA VAL A 473 0.65 1.08 -5.60
C VAL A 473 1.96 0.94 -6.36
N PHE A 474 2.45 -0.28 -6.61
CA PHE A 474 3.69 -0.48 -7.35
C PHE A 474 3.57 0.05 -8.78
N MET A 475 2.52 -0.35 -9.49
CA MET A 475 2.28 0.03 -10.87
C MET A 475 1.74 1.45 -10.99
N GLY A 476 0.69 1.79 -10.24
CA GLY A 476 -0.01 3.07 -10.32
C GLY A 476 0.82 4.25 -9.83
N TRP A 477 1.57 4.09 -8.74
CA TRP A 477 2.34 5.19 -8.14
C TRP A 477 3.82 5.21 -8.57
N GLY A 478 4.22 4.24 -9.40
CA GLY A 478 5.59 4.15 -9.92
C GLY A 478 6.64 3.82 -8.86
N LEU A 479 6.29 3.08 -7.81
CA LEU A 479 7.21 2.75 -6.71
C LEU A 479 8.37 1.83 -7.15
N GLY A 480 9.54 1.96 -6.51
CA GLY A 480 10.65 1.02 -6.65
C GLY A 480 10.85 0.16 -5.42
N LEU A 481 11.84 -0.74 -5.44
CA LEU A 481 12.13 -1.67 -4.34
C LEU A 481 12.35 -0.95 -3.01
N ARG A 482 12.90 0.27 -3.05
CA ARG A 482 13.19 1.07 -1.84
C ARG A 482 11.89 1.48 -1.14
N GLN A 483 10.92 1.96 -1.91
CA GLN A 483 9.62 2.34 -1.39
C GLN A 483 8.86 1.10 -0.90
N LEU A 484 8.89 0.00 -1.65
CA LEU A 484 8.29 -1.28 -1.22
C LEU A 484 8.89 -1.78 0.10
N LYS A 485 10.23 -1.77 0.23
CA LYS A 485 10.92 -2.14 1.47
C LYS A 485 10.47 -1.28 2.63
N LYS A 486 10.39 0.04 2.44
CA LYS A 486 10.01 0.96 3.50
C LYS A 486 8.53 0.88 3.86
N LEU A 487 7.63 0.52 2.93
CA LEU A 487 6.22 0.24 3.22
C LEU A 487 6.12 -0.99 4.14
N ALA A 488 6.88 -2.05 3.83
CA ALA A 488 6.95 -3.25 4.66
C ALA A 488 7.52 -2.95 6.06
N GLN A 489 8.59 -2.15 6.13
CA GLN A 489 9.17 -1.69 7.39
C GLN A 489 8.19 -0.82 8.19
N ASN A 490 7.45 0.07 7.53
CA ASN A 490 6.47 0.92 8.21
C ASN A 490 5.37 0.10 8.86
N ALA A 491 4.93 -1.00 8.24
CA ALA A 491 3.96 -1.90 8.86
C ALA A 491 4.47 -2.45 10.22
N LEU A 492 5.78 -2.66 10.37
CA LEU A 492 6.40 -3.05 11.63
C LEU A 492 6.63 -1.84 12.56
N ASP A 493 7.18 -0.74 12.04
CA ASP A 493 7.55 0.47 12.79
C ASP A 493 6.33 1.11 13.46
N PHE A 494 5.20 1.18 12.75
CA PHE A 494 3.96 1.83 13.18
C PHE A 494 2.91 0.87 13.77
N SER A 495 3.26 -0.41 13.91
CA SER A 495 2.44 -1.35 14.68
C SER A 495 2.36 -0.99 16.17
N THR A 496 1.39 -1.61 16.85
CA THR A 496 1.14 -1.58 18.29
C THR A 496 2.01 -2.55 19.09
N MET A 497 2.95 -3.21 18.42
CA MET A 497 3.97 -4.04 19.05
C MET A 497 4.84 -3.21 20.00
N THR A 498 5.27 -3.83 21.09
CA THR A 498 6.32 -3.27 21.95
C THR A 498 7.65 -3.22 21.20
N ASP A 499 8.63 -2.46 21.71
CA ASP A 499 9.97 -2.40 21.08
C ASP A 499 10.64 -3.77 20.97
N ASP A 500 10.44 -4.65 21.97
CA ASP A 500 10.94 -6.03 21.95
C ASP A 500 10.24 -6.88 20.90
N GLN A 501 8.90 -6.77 20.78
CA GLN A 501 8.13 -7.45 19.73
C GLN A 501 8.51 -6.95 18.34
N LYS A 502 8.77 -5.64 18.17
CA LYS A 502 9.26 -5.07 16.91
C LYS A 502 10.65 -5.62 16.57
N ARG A 503 11.55 -5.73 17.56
CA ARG A 503 12.87 -6.34 17.36
C ARG A 503 12.75 -7.79 16.90
N GLU A 504 11.93 -8.60 17.58
CA GLU A 504 11.64 -9.97 17.18
C GLU A 504 11.05 -10.03 15.76
N ALA A 505 10.09 -9.16 15.44
CA ALA A 505 9.48 -9.09 14.12
C ALA A 505 10.51 -8.79 13.02
N TYR A 506 11.47 -7.89 13.28
CA TYR A 506 12.57 -7.62 12.35
C TYR A 506 13.57 -8.79 12.24
N GLU A 507 13.87 -9.47 13.35
CA GLU A 507 14.73 -10.66 13.37
C GLU A 507 14.14 -11.79 12.51
N LYS A 508 12.82 -11.99 12.55
CA LYS A 508 12.13 -12.96 11.69
C LYS A 508 11.98 -12.49 10.26
N TRP A 509 11.63 -11.21 10.04
CA TRP A 509 11.40 -10.66 8.69
C TRP A 509 12.67 -10.58 7.84
N THR A 510 13.82 -10.25 8.44
CA THR A 510 15.07 -9.98 7.70
C THR A 510 15.53 -11.19 6.88
N PRO A 511 15.58 -12.44 7.40
CA PRO A 511 15.88 -13.63 6.60
C PRO A 511 14.95 -13.83 5.39
N TYR A 512 13.65 -13.58 5.53
CA TYR A 512 12.70 -13.68 4.41
C TYR A 512 12.96 -12.58 3.36
N TRP A 513 13.26 -11.36 3.79
CA TRP A 513 13.67 -10.28 2.89
C TRP A 513 14.94 -10.65 2.12
N ASP A 514 15.98 -11.12 2.82
CA ASP A 514 17.25 -11.49 2.21
C ASP A 514 17.09 -12.68 1.25
N ALA A 515 16.27 -13.67 1.61
CA ALA A 515 15.94 -14.80 0.74
C ALA A 515 15.16 -14.36 -0.51
N TYR A 516 14.19 -13.46 -0.37
CA TYR A 516 13.48 -12.85 -1.50
C TYR A 516 14.47 -12.15 -2.44
N ILE A 517 15.33 -11.29 -1.90
CA ILE A 517 16.34 -10.57 -2.69
C ILE A 517 17.29 -11.54 -3.41
N ALA A 518 17.80 -12.56 -2.72
CA ALA A 518 18.69 -13.55 -3.31
C ALA A 518 18.01 -14.34 -4.44
N ASN A 519 16.77 -14.78 -4.23
CA ASN A 519 16.01 -15.56 -5.20
C ASN A 519 15.67 -14.74 -6.45
N ILE A 520 15.14 -13.53 -6.28
CA ILE A 520 14.79 -12.66 -7.40
C ILE A 520 16.07 -12.19 -8.13
N SER A 521 17.15 -11.89 -7.40
CA SER A 521 18.44 -11.60 -8.03
C SER A 521 18.95 -12.77 -8.87
N ALA A 522 18.80 -14.02 -8.39
CA ALA A 522 19.22 -15.21 -9.13
C ALA A 522 18.31 -15.50 -10.33
N GLU A 523 17.00 -15.26 -10.22
CA GLU A 523 16.05 -15.29 -11.34
C GLU A 523 16.46 -14.28 -12.42
N ALA A 524 16.64 -13.02 -12.01
CA ALA A 524 17.06 -11.92 -12.87
C ALA A 524 18.36 -12.21 -13.64
N CYS A 525 19.33 -12.90 -13.01
CA CYS A 525 20.62 -13.21 -13.62
C CYS A 525 20.60 -14.46 -14.51
N ARG A 526 19.58 -15.30 -14.40
CA ARG A 526 19.36 -16.47 -15.26
C ARG A 526 18.42 -16.17 -16.43
N ALA A 527 17.56 -15.16 -16.30
CA ALA A 527 16.67 -14.74 -17.36
C ALA A 527 17.47 -14.46 -18.65
N PRO A 528 17.17 -15.14 -19.77
CA PRO A 528 17.86 -14.87 -21.02
C PRO A 528 17.64 -13.41 -21.41
N LEU A 529 18.70 -12.74 -21.89
CA LEU A 529 18.65 -11.37 -22.40
C LEU A 529 17.87 -11.30 -23.73
N ASN A 530 16.63 -11.79 -23.80
CA ASN A 530 15.80 -11.73 -24.99
C ASN A 530 14.60 -10.81 -24.76
N ALA A 531 14.76 -9.53 -25.13
CA ALA A 531 13.67 -8.56 -25.28
C ALA A 531 14.23 -7.32 -26.00
N SER A 532 13.78 -7.04 -27.23
CA SER A 532 13.95 -5.79 -28.01
C SER A 532 15.36 -5.17 -28.10
N GLN A 533 15.85 -4.87 -29.31
CA GLN A 533 17.13 -4.15 -29.47
C GLN A 533 17.11 -2.82 -28.70
N PRO A 534 18.20 -2.47 -27.97
CA PRO A 534 18.26 -1.19 -27.28
C PRO A 534 18.17 -0.05 -28.27
N LEU A 535 17.36 0.94 -27.92
CA LEU A 535 17.13 2.13 -28.72
C LEU A 535 17.85 3.31 -28.09
N PHE A 536 18.54 4.10 -28.91
CA PHE A 536 19.34 5.24 -28.46
C PHE A 536 18.79 6.54 -29.05
N TYR A 537 18.41 7.47 -28.18
CA TYR A 537 17.80 8.74 -28.59
C TYR A 537 18.81 9.86 -28.65
N ARG A 538 19.64 10.00 -27.61
CA ARG A 538 20.47 11.18 -27.41
C ARG A 538 21.75 10.85 -26.64
N LEU A 539 22.79 11.62 -26.95
CA LEU A 539 24.06 11.66 -26.24
C LEU A 539 24.33 13.11 -25.79
N ILE A 540 24.75 13.32 -24.54
CA ILE A 540 24.99 14.65 -23.93
C ILE A 540 26.24 14.61 -23.03
N PRO A 541 27.21 15.52 -23.19
CA PRO A 541 27.39 16.40 -24.35
C PRO A 541 27.79 15.58 -25.58
N LYS A 542 27.55 16.12 -26.79
CA LYS A 542 27.96 15.46 -28.06
C LYS A 542 29.44 15.70 -28.40
N GLU A 543 30.09 16.56 -27.64
CA GLU A 543 31.47 16.98 -27.83
C GLU A 543 32.16 17.17 -26.48
N GLY A 544 33.48 17.06 -26.46
CA GLY A 544 34.29 17.24 -25.26
C GLY A 544 35.76 17.48 -25.57
N ALA A 545 36.54 17.63 -24.50
CA ALA A 545 37.93 18.10 -24.56
C ALA A 545 38.87 17.07 -25.20
N LEU A 546 39.91 17.56 -25.90
CA LEU A 546 40.91 16.71 -26.57
C LEU A 546 41.76 15.87 -25.63
N VAL A 547 41.96 16.31 -24.39
CA VAL A 547 42.99 15.75 -23.50
C VAL A 547 42.42 15.34 -22.15
N GLU A 548 41.17 15.73 -21.86
CA GLU A 548 40.51 15.47 -20.59
C GLU A 548 39.34 14.49 -20.78
N GLU A 549 39.06 13.74 -19.72
CA GLU A 549 37.87 12.89 -19.68
C GLU A 549 36.59 13.75 -19.61
N THR A 550 35.56 13.38 -20.35
CA THR A 550 34.25 14.06 -20.33
C THR A 550 33.17 13.09 -19.87
N ALA A 551 32.35 13.48 -18.89
CA ALA A 551 31.18 12.70 -18.51
C ALA A 551 30.10 12.79 -19.61
N VAL A 552 29.75 11.67 -20.20
CA VAL A 552 28.81 11.55 -21.33
C VAL A 552 27.59 10.73 -20.92
N HIS A 553 26.43 11.34 -21.01
CA HIS A 553 25.13 10.76 -20.72
C HIS A 553 24.49 10.24 -22.00
N VAL A 554 24.16 8.97 -22.02
CA VAL A 554 23.47 8.31 -23.13
C VAL A 554 22.04 7.98 -22.71
N TYR A 555 21.08 8.47 -23.49
CA TYR A 555 19.66 8.30 -23.25
C TYR A 555 19.05 7.40 -24.31
N GLY A 556 18.19 6.49 -23.88
CA GLY A 556 17.59 5.46 -24.71
C GLY A 556 16.39 4.77 -24.07
N ARG A 557 16.06 3.58 -24.56
CA ARG A 557 15.14 2.61 -23.95
C ARG A 557 15.75 1.21 -24.05
N HIS A 558 15.25 0.31 -23.22
CA HIS A 558 15.72 -1.07 -23.12
C HIS A 558 17.11 -1.24 -22.49
N PHE A 559 17.53 -0.30 -21.64
CA PHE A 559 18.79 -0.42 -20.90
C PHE A 559 18.66 -1.34 -19.69
N GLU A 560 17.43 -1.63 -19.28
CA GLU A 560 17.14 -2.55 -18.19
C GLU A 560 17.67 -3.96 -18.44
N ARG A 561 18.02 -4.34 -19.68
CA ARG A 561 18.80 -5.56 -20.00
C ARG A 561 20.12 -5.69 -19.21
N ALA A 562 20.64 -4.59 -18.66
CA ALA A 562 21.78 -4.61 -17.74
C ALA A 562 21.43 -5.07 -16.32
N VAL A 563 20.32 -5.78 -16.10
CA VAL A 563 19.83 -6.21 -14.77
C VAL A 563 20.97 -6.76 -13.89
N CYS A 564 21.76 -7.68 -14.43
CA CYS A 564 22.82 -8.41 -13.72
C CYS A 564 24.24 -8.16 -14.22
N ARG A 565 24.43 -7.25 -15.18
CA ARG A 565 25.72 -7.04 -15.83
C ARG A 565 26.07 -5.57 -15.75
N SER A 566 27.37 -5.28 -15.65
CA SER A 566 27.84 -3.90 -15.72
C SER A 566 27.59 -3.36 -17.13
N VAL A 567 27.09 -2.13 -17.20
CA VAL A 567 27.08 -1.41 -18.47
C VAL A 567 28.50 -1.05 -18.83
N ARG A 568 28.88 -1.19 -20.10
CA ARG A 568 30.16 -0.72 -20.64
C ARG A 568 29.92 0.20 -21.82
N CYS A 569 30.82 1.14 -22.04
CA CYS A 569 30.74 2.09 -23.14
C CYS A 569 32.07 2.12 -23.86
N ARG A 570 32.04 2.32 -25.18
CA ARG A 570 33.22 2.53 -26.01
C ARG A 570 33.06 3.78 -26.85
N PHE A 571 34.17 4.49 -26.99
CA PHE A 571 34.35 5.64 -27.85
C PHE A 571 35.31 5.22 -28.97
N GLY A 572 34.76 4.83 -30.11
CA GLY A 572 35.49 4.11 -31.15
C GLY A 572 35.95 2.75 -30.64
N ALA A 573 37.27 2.51 -30.66
CA ALA A 573 37.87 1.27 -30.18
C ALA A 573 38.22 1.29 -28.68
N VAL A 574 38.10 2.44 -28.00
CA VAL A 574 38.58 2.61 -26.62
C VAL A 574 37.43 2.49 -25.65
N GLU A 575 37.61 1.66 -24.61
CA GLU A 575 36.62 1.44 -23.55
C GLU A 575 36.68 2.57 -22.51
N SER A 576 35.49 3.00 -22.08
CA SER A 576 35.28 4.02 -21.07
C SER A 576 35.83 3.57 -19.72
N SER A 577 36.58 4.42 -19.04
CA SER A 577 37.18 4.15 -17.71
C SER A 577 36.13 4.02 -16.61
N VAL A 578 35.06 4.82 -16.70
CA VAL A 578 33.93 4.81 -15.76
C VAL A 578 32.63 4.68 -16.52
N THR A 579 31.83 3.71 -16.14
CA THR A 579 30.49 3.49 -16.69
C THR A 579 29.52 3.22 -15.56
N ARG A 580 28.33 3.80 -15.65
CA ARG A 580 27.30 3.68 -14.62
C ARG A 580 25.95 3.55 -15.27
N TYR A 581 25.25 2.46 -14.95
CA TYR A 581 23.83 2.37 -15.18
C TYR A 581 23.11 3.39 -14.28
N VAL A 582 22.26 4.24 -14.85
CA VAL A 582 21.49 5.23 -14.08
C VAL A 582 20.02 4.84 -14.03
N SER A 583 19.43 4.42 -15.15
CA SER A 583 18.05 3.90 -15.22
C SER A 583 17.84 3.09 -16.51
N SER A 584 16.64 2.53 -16.70
CA SER A 584 16.23 1.81 -17.92
C SER A 584 16.28 2.67 -19.19
N THR A 585 16.46 3.98 -19.04
CA THR A 585 16.54 4.95 -20.13
C THR A 585 17.80 5.79 -20.12
N HIS A 586 18.73 5.57 -19.17
CA HIS A 586 19.89 6.43 -19.00
C HIS A 586 21.12 5.66 -18.51
N VAL A 587 22.23 5.82 -19.24
CA VAL A 587 23.57 5.36 -18.88
C VAL A 587 24.50 6.57 -18.84
N MET A 588 25.43 6.58 -17.89
CA MET A 588 26.53 7.53 -17.84
C MET A 588 27.83 6.81 -18.18
N CYS A 589 28.61 7.38 -19.09
CA CYS A 589 29.93 6.91 -19.52
C CYS A 589 30.93 8.06 -19.33
N THR A 590 32.21 7.76 -19.35
CA THR A 590 33.29 8.76 -19.37
C THR A 590 34.10 8.60 -20.65
N SER A 591 34.18 9.65 -21.46
CA SER A 591 35.00 9.61 -22.67
C SER A 591 36.48 9.48 -22.30
N PRO A 592 37.24 8.58 -22.93
CA PRO A 592 38.69 8.53 -22.76
C PRO A 592 39.34 9.81 -23.33
N PRO A 593 40.55 10.19 -22.89
CA PRO A 593 41.31 11.29 -23.47
C PRO A 593 41.52 11.09 -24.98
N GLY A 594 41.40 12.16 -25.76
CA GLY A 594 41.70 12.15 -27.19
C GLY A 594 43.19 12.25 -27.51
N ASN A 595 43.53 12.17 -28.80
CA ASN A 595 44.92 12.19 -29.29
C ASN A 595 45.43 13.60 -29.64
N GLY A 596 44.88 14.66 -29.03
CA GLY A 596 45.32 16.04 -29.25
C GLY A 596 44.99 16.65 -30.62
N SER A 597 44.16 15.99 -31.43
CA SER A 597 43.62 16.49 -32.71
C SER A 597 42.10 16.30 -32.75
N GLU A 598 41.37 17.10 -33.53
CA GLU A 598 39.91 16.96 -33.61
C GLU A 598 39.49 15.72 -34.41
N PHE A 599 38.61 14.90 -33.85
CA PHE A 599 38.04 13.75 -34.53
C PHE A 599 36.70 13.35 -33.90
N SER A 600 35.87 12.65 -34.66
CA SER A 600 34.62 12.06 -34.17
C SER A 600 34.74 10.55 -34.07
N VAL A 601 34.17 9.97 -33.02
CA VAL A 601 34.10 8.53 -32.81
C VAL A 601 32.68 8.08 -32.59
N ALA A 602 32.34 6.90 -33.12
CA ALA A 602 31.08 6.25 -32.78
C ALA A 602 31.07 5.87 -31.30
N VAL A 603 29.93 6.08 -30.64
CA VAL A 603 29.73 5.61 -29.27
C VAL A 603 28.95 4.32 -29.31
N THR A 604 29.47 3.26 -28.69
CA THR A 604 28.79 1.97 -28.56
C THR A 604 28.62 1.62 -27.08
N ILE A 605 27.54 0.92 -26.76
CA ILE A 605 27.21 0.53 -25.39
C ILE A 605 26.99 -0.97 -25.34
N SER A 606 27.54 -1.61 -24.31
CA SER A 606 27.21 -2.96 -23.92
C SER A 606 26.37 -2.93 -22.64
N LEU A 607 25.25 -3.64 -22.69
CA LEU A 607 24.33 -3.83 -21.57
C LEU A 607 24.49 -5.22 -20.93
N ASP A 608 25.47 -6.00 -21.38
CA ASP A 608 25.68 -7.40 -21.00
C ASP A 608 27.10 -7.67 -20.49
N GLY A 609 27.77 -6.63 -20.00
CA GLY A 609 29.09 -6.77 -19.38
C GLY A 609 30.24 -6.91 -20.38
N GLY A 610 30.03 -6.47 -21.62
CA GLY A 610 31.02 -6.43 -22.69
C GLY A 610 30.92 -7.57 -23.71
N LEU A 611 29.87 -8.38 -23.67
CA LEU A 611 29.68 -9.50 -24.61
C LEU A 611 29.15 -9.00 -25.96
N THR A 612 28.19 -8.08 -25.93
CA THR A 612 27.58 -7.47 -27.11
C THR A 612 27.66 -5.95 -27.00
N TYR A 613 28.15 -5.31 -28.06
CA TYR A 613 28.16 -3.85 -28.19
C TYR A 613 27.14 -3.40 -29.22
N PHE A 614 26.25 -2.50 -28.81
CA PHE A 614 25.25 -1.86 -29.66
C PHE A 614 25.74 -0.49 -30.07
N ASP A 615 25.69 -0.20 -31.37
CA ASP A 615 25.95 1.15 -31.87
C ASP A 615 24.82 2.09 -31.46
N THR A 616 25.16 3.23 -30.86
CA THR A 616 24.17 4.24 -30.48
C THR A 616 23.64 5.03 -31.68
N GLY A 617 24.30 4.92 -32.85
CA GLY A 617 24.06 5.76 -34.02
C GLY A 617 24.39 7.24 -33.75
N LYS A 618 25.13 7.53 -32.68
CA LYS A 618 25.59 8.87 -32.29
C LYS A 618 27.11 8.86 -32.23
N ALA A 619 27.71 9.94 -32.74
CA ALA A 619 29.14 10.17 -32.63
C ALA A 619 29.42 11.20 -31.51
N PHE A 620 30.54 11.00 -30.81
CA PHE A 620 31.12 11.97 -29.90
C PHE A 620 32.31 12.65 -30.58
N THR A 621 32.39 13.97 -30.52
CA THR A 621 33.44 14.75 -31.21
C THR A 621 34.41 15.36 -30.22
N TYR A 622 35.68 15.03 -30.37
CA TYR A 622 36.76 15.67 -29.64
C TYR A 622 37.15 16.97 -30.37
N LYS A 623 37.16 18.10 -29.66
CA LYS A 623 37.49 19.42 -30.23
C LYS A 623 38.52 20.17 -29.41
N HIS A 624 39.36 20.96 -30.08
CA HIS A 624 40.19 21.93 -29.39
C HIS A 624 39.27 22.83 -28.59
N ASP A 625 39.65 23.13 -27.35
CA ASP A 625 38.86 23.93 -26.42
C ASP A 625 38.60 25.33 -27.03
N THR A 626 37.53 25.43 -27.83
CA THR A 626 37.03 26.67 -28.39
C THR A 626 35.85 27.07 -27.55
N SER A 627 36.09 28.07 -26.70
CA SER A 627 35.27 28.51 -25.57
C SER A 627 35.42 27.61 -24.36
N ARG A 628 35.88 28.22 -23.25
CA ARG A 628 35.30 27.94 -21.94
C ARG A 628 33.81 27.72 -22.17
N HIS A 629 33.38 26.47 -22.23
CA HIS A 629 32.16 26.16 -21.54
C HIS A 629 32.50 26.55 -20.12
N GLU A 630 31.96 27.69 -19.66
CA GLU A 630 31.65 27.79 -18.24
C GLU A 630 31.10 26.41 -17.85
N PRO A 631 31.59 25.81 -16.76
CA PRO A 631 31.18 24.47 -16.38
C PRO A 631 29.66 24.43 -16.57
N THR A 632 29.13 23.49 -17.37
CA THR A 632 27.69 23.21 -17.32
C THR A 632 27.38 23.10 -15.85
N GLU A 633 26.65 24.10 -15.34
CA GLU A 633 26.77 24.56 -13.96
C GLU A 633 26.92 23.36 -13.03
N LEU A 634 28.12 23.21 -12.45
CA LEU A 634 28.28 22.36 -11.28
C LEU A 634 27.28 22.93 -10.28
N CYS A 635 26.22 22.15 -10.09
CA CYS A 635 25.02 22.50 -9.36
C CYS A 635 25.37 22.83 -7.90
N VAL A 636 25.77 24.06 -7.62
CA VAL A 636 26.04 24.55 -6.27
C VAL A 636 25.26 25.84 -6.08
N LYS A 637 24.00 25.70 -5.66
CA LYS A 637 23.29 26.75 -4.95
C LYS A 637 22.76 26.20 -3.64
N SER A 638 23.45 26.61 -2.57
CA SER A 638 23.08 26.55 -1.14
C SER A 638 22.59 25.22 -0.57
N GLY A 639 23.32 24.71 0.42
CA GLY A 639 22.94 23.57 1.24
C GLY A 639 24.17 22.73 1.54
N ALA A 640 24.52 22.58 2.82
CA ALA A 640 25.70 21.86 3.25
C ALA A 640 25.68 20.41 2.73
N THR A 641 26.39 20.18 1.64
CA THR A 641 26.71 18.86 1.11
C THR A 641 28.22 18.76 1.16
N ASN A 642 28.76 17.74 1.83
CA ASN A 642 30.19 17.46 1.77
C ASN A 642 30.55 17.06 0.33
N VAL A 643 31.09 18.01 -0.43
CA VAL A 643 31.62 17.77 -1.77
C VAL A 643 33.10 17.46 -1.62
N ARG A 644 33.50 16.22 -1.94
CA ARG A 644 34.91 15.87 -2.15
C ARG A 644 35.27 16.25 -3.58
N LEU A 645 35.92 17.41 -3.76
CA LEU A 645 36.57 17.77 -5.02
C LEU A 645 37.82 16.90 -5.17
N ILE A 646 37.82 15.95 -6.10
CA ILE A 646 39.05 15.36 -6.61
C ILE A 646 39.46 16.23 -7.80
N THR A 647 40.24 17.27 -7.52
CA THR A 647 41.02 17.97 -8.54
C THR A 647 42.48 17.58 -8.36
N ASN A 648 43.20 17.38 -9.46
CA ASN A 648 44.59 16.95 -9.44
C ASN A 648 45.47 17.87 -8.56
N ASN A 649 45.96 17.30 -7.44
CA ASN A 649 47.15 17.66 -6.68
C ASN A 649 47.22 18.88 -5.73
N ILE A 650 46.15 19.33 -5.06
CA ILE A 650 46.29 20.05 -3.76
C ILE A 650 45.12 19.71 -2.82
N ASN A 651 45.41 19.17 -1.64
CA ASN A 651 44.44 19.05 -0.53
C ASN A 651 44.19 20.43 0.08
N ILE A 652 43.04 21.05 -0.19
CA ILE A 652 42.57 22.23 0.56
C ILE A 652 41.22 21.89 1.19
N ILE A 653 41.19 21.85 2.53
CA ILE A 653 39.95 21.79 3.32
C ILE A 653 39.52 23.24 3.58
N ILE A 654 38.40 23.66 3.00
CA ILE A 654 37.76 24.95 3.35
C ILE A 654 36.52 24.64 4.17
N VAL A 655 36.55 25.00 5.46
CA VAL A 655 35.37 25.07 6.32
C VAL A 655 34.88 26.51 6.32
N MET A 656 33.72 26.78 5.72
CA MET A 656 33.00 28.04 5.93
C MET A 656 31.78 27.79 6.82
N ILE A 657 31.79 28.39 8.01
CA ILE A 657 30.63 28.53 8.89
C ILE A 657 30.07 29.93 8.65
N LEU A 658 28.82 30.05 8.18
CA LEU A 658 28.08 31.30 8.25
C LEU A 658 26.64 31.03 8.70
N ALA A 659 26.27 31.72 9.78
CA ALA A 659 24.96 31.73 10.41
C ALA A 659 23.92 32.39 9.49
N VAL A 660 22.75 31.79 9.36
CA VAL A 660 21.60 32.40 8.67
C VAL A 660 20.68 33.00 9.72
N SER A 661 20.69 34.32 9.80
CA SER A 661 19.66 35.13 10.46
C SER A 661 18.32 34.93 9.76
N LYS A 662 17.26 34.80 10.58
CA LYS A 662 15.85 34.99 10.20
C LYS A 662 15.68 36.18 9.25
N ILE A 663 14.66 36.13 8.39
CA ILE A 663 13.59 37.13 8.15
C ILE A 663 13.05 36.94 6.71
N PHE A 664 11.76 36.66 6.59
CA PHE A 664 10.73 37.32 5.75
C PHE A 664 9.60 36.31 5.44
N ILE A 665 8.53 36.36 6.26
CA ILE A 665 7.14 36.86 5.99
C ILE A 665 6.33 35.83 5.21
#